data_AF-A0A1H3VKG4-F1
#
_entry.id   AF-A0A1H3VKG4-F1
#
_cell.length_a   1.000
_cell.length_b   1.000
_cell.length_c   1.000
_cell.angle_alpha   90.00
_cell.angle_beta   90.00
_cell.angle_gamma   90.00
#
_symmetry.space_group_name_H-M   'P 1'
#
loop_
_entity.id
_entity.type
_entity.pdbx_description
1 polymer ?
#
loop_
_entity_poly.entity_id
_entity_poly.type
_entity_poly.pdbx_seq_one_letter_code
_entity_poly.pdbx_strand_id
1 'polypeptide(L)'
;MRIPFDKYERVLLIDTYMKIKARPKSEWQAEIRKLSDLYRKYAVLRGIEIDDQYRNMAGINMQIQDCVYIATGGRNGLSGGAAWMRNFMELYDTDQEAFQLMLREAEKRMDVQDEKEQRCAVEIDASMSTDTLEVNKDASEVSLEDFVWDKHETAQMVELYYALREVDVSEWDEMMRQECMALEKYHWEKYKSKARQFFTMTDLAMKIYGFKMLETGQGIEGQDYSTLDKEIFQMRKENKHAFENIIYPDNKKELMPVTMERQWDDYEIARLTYECVNLKGNSIVTIIKDFHKHLKKYASSLGYVMDITRSMGAINRHALEIDYLLTDGHRGKKGGTKADKNIVTMYKYRNREFEFLLSEANKRLGYDTEVNIRENINLSWYDENSSNIEEVKEISSSYKEDEKSEIKSEFLATNEPGKENTEEKYRAIMEEEYPNGIRLNSKLDFFRFAGLFKEKYGDDISRDMFVMNITMITYEDDGRRKLNNNQEQNEFIDKILNDFENIYAKGFSCIYNCCVFPHYKQEIEHQMQIYGEDEFWSIMKRSMHRYHVNGFGHITPKEFSANPDEDVRRYIRDVQREITYDELEQDLWFIPIDKIKQVVRSTSSIINTATNTYMSIAAFPITTEELNKVRDVIKNAIVTAPARQLQAEECRRQIYCDSECKSVKINTEIFSTTCFQKAIGYLLRDDFNFTPKFVTPKNVEMDTGKMYREFCDNRDQFTLEELKEFSKEINTPIRHDIIHDTMVRIDKENFVKDSLVVFDSKKIDAFIEENICTGKYMSLKKISSLVSNFPSVENYRWTGYLLESYIYSYSEKYELLNSSFSENDFNGVMIRRDAGKIEYDDIIMDVLVHKECNTEEEALNELKEDGYITRANYKGINRILENAKIKRRKLKGE
;
A
#
# COMPACT_ATOMS: atom_id res chain seq x y z
N MET A 1 1.74 -21.83 29.92
CA MET A 1 1.48 -21.99 28.47
C MET A 1 2.80 -21.77 27.72
N ARG A 2 3.14 -22.51 26.66
CA ARG A 2 4.49 -22.42 26.03
C ARG A 2 4.53 -21.30 24.98
N ILE A 3 5.01 -20.12 25.38
CA ILE A 3 5.06 -18.91 24.53
C ILE A 3 6.08 -19.12 23.38
N PRO A 4 5.66 -18.97 22.10
CA PRO A 4 6.56 -19.12 20.96
C PRO A 4 7.60 -17.99 20.89
N PHE A 5 8.69 -18.19 20.15
CA PHE A 5 9.66 -17.12 19.85
C PHE A 5 9.06 -16.14 18.83
N ASP A 6 9.12 -14.83 19.09
CA ASP A 6 8.75 -13.82 18.09
C ASP A 6 9.89 -13.49 17.11
N LYS A 7 9.64 -12.65 16.09
CA LYS A 7 10.63 -12.40 15.03
C LYS A 7 11.93 -11.73 15.52
N TYR A 8 11.90 -10.96 16.61
CA TYR A 8 13.08 -10.30 17.16
C TYR A 8 13.88 -11.29 18.03
N GLU A 9 13.19 -12.09 18.86
CA GLU A 9 13.82 -13.18 19.61
C GLU A 9 14.44 -14.27 18.70
N ARG A 10 13.93 -14.44 17.48
CA ARG A 10 14.50 -15.37 16.49
C ARG A 10 15.81 -14.83 15.92
N VAL A 11 15.82 -13.58 15.47
CA VAL A 11 17.01 -12.94 14.86
C VAL A 11 18.17 -12.88 15.87
N LEU A 12 17.92 -12.40 17.09
CA LEU A 12 18.94 -12.28 18.12
C LEU A 12 19.49 -13.63 18.60
N LEU A 13 18.70 -14.72 18.54
CA LEU A 13 19.20 -16.07 18.86
C LEU A 13 20.18 -16.56 17.80
N ILE A 14 19.82 -16.41 16.51
CA ILE A 14 20.69 -16.81 15.39
C ILE A 14 21.96 -15.95 15.36
N ASP A 15 21.84 -14.63 15.53
CA ASP A 15 22.99 -13.73 15.63
C ASP A 15 23.92 -14.10 16.81
N THR A 16 23.36 -14.32 18.01
CA THR A 16 24.14 -14.78 19.18
C THR A 16 24.85 -16.09 18.88
N TYR A 17 24.18 -17.05 18.23
CA TYR A 17 24.81 -18.29 17.79
C TYR A 17 25.96 -18.03 16.80
N MET A 18 25.75 -17.22 15.76
CA MET A 18 26.78 -16.89 14.78
C MET A 18 28.00 -16.19 15.42
N LYS A 19 27.77 -15.34 16.45
CA LYS A 19 28.82 -14.65 17.22
C LYS A 19 29.63 -15.56 18.16
N ILE A 20 29.12 -16.75 18.52
CA ILE A 20 29.80 -17.70 19.44
C ILE A 20 30.20 -19.04 18.82
N LYS A 21 29.69 -19.42 17.63
CA LYS A 21 29.91 -20.76 17.03
C LYS A 21 31.37 -21.17 16.86
N ALA A 22 32.29 -20.21 16.74
CA ALA A 22 33.73 -20.42 16.62
C ALA A 22 34.51 -20.38 17.96
N ARG A 23 33.86 -20.07 19.08
CA ARG A 23 34.50 -19.93 20.41
C ARG A 23 34.46 -21.24 21.21
N PRO A 24 35.37 -21.47 22.18
CA PRO A 24 35.28 -22.58 23.11
C PRO A 24 33.94 -22.64 23.86
N LYS A 25 33.35 -23.84 24.03
CA LYS A 25 32.04 -24.01 24.70
C LYS A 25 32.01 -23.51 26.16
N SER A 26 33.17 -23.36 26.81
CA SER A 26 33.32 -22.73 28.12
C SER A 26 32.92 -21.25 28.15
N GLU A 27 33.05 -20.53 27.04
CA GLU A 27 32.72 -19.10 26.93
C GLU A 27 31.24 -18.87 26.60
N TRP A 28 30.54 -19.88 26.05
CA TRP A 28 29.16 -19.73 25.55
C TRP A 28 28.17 -19.35 26.67
N GLN A 29 28.42 -19.75 27.92
CA GLN A 29 27.52 -19.45 29.03
C GLN A 29 27.37 -17.95 29.32
N ALA A 30 28.39 -17.13 29.05
CA ALA A 30 28.31 -15.68 29.28
C ALA A 30 27.34 -15.00 28.30
N GLU A 31 27.40 -15.35 27.01
CA GLU A 31 26.50 -14.79 25.99
C GLU A 31 25.08 -15.39 26.08
N ILE A 32 24.96 -16.69 26.38
CA ILE A 32 23.66 -17.35 26.67
C ILE A 32 22.96 -16.68 27.87
N ARG A 33 23.72 -16.26 28.89
CA ARG A 33 23.18 -15.52 30.03
C ARG A 33 22.65 -14.14 29.62
N LYS A 34 23.46 -13.34 28.91
CA LYS A 34 23.02 -12.03 28.40
C LYS A 34 21.73 -12.14 27.58
N LEU A 35 21.62 -13.16 26.72
CA LEU A 35 20.43 -13.36 25.88
C LEU A 35 19.20 -13.77 26.70
N SER A 36 19.37 -14.67 27.68
CA SER A 36 18.34 -15.03 28.68
C SER A 36 17.84 -13.79 29.43
N ASP A 37 18.76 -12.97 29.94
CA ASP A 37 18.44 -11.80 30.75
C ASP A 37 17.78 -10.69 29.90
N LEU A 38 18.23 -10.49 28.64
CA LEU A 38 17.61 -9.59 27.67
C LEU A 38 16.18 -10.02 27.30
N TYR A 39 15.94 -11.31 27.06
CA TYR A 39 14.60 -11.81 26.68
C TYR A 39 13.63 -11.72 27.88
N ARG A 40 14.13 -11.87 29.11
CA ARG A 40 13.35 -11.64 30.33
C ARG A 40 13.05 -10.14 30.54
N LYS A 41 14.01 -9.21 30.35
CA LYS A 41 13.76 -7.74 30.35
C LYS A 41 12.68 -7.39 29.31
N TYR A 42 12.80 -7.89 28.08
CA TYR A 42 11.88 -7.61 26.98
C TYR A 42 10.45 -8.15 27.19
N ALA A 43 10.31 -9.33 27.80
CA ALA A 43 9.00 -9.88 28.15
C ALA A 43 8.27 -9.01 29.19
N VAL A 44 8.98 -8.58 30.25
CA VAL A 44 8.43 -7.68 31.28
C VAL A 44 8.05 -6.31 30.70
N LEU A 45 8.89 -5.73 29.82
CA LEU A 45 8.56 -4.48 29.11
C LEU A 45 7.29 -4.55 28.25
N ARG A 46 6.81 -5.76 27.94
CA ARG A 46 5.56 -6.02 27.19
C ARG A 46 4.39 -6.44 28.07
N GLY A 47 4.53 -6.37 29.39
CA GLY A 47 3.49 -6.77 30.34
C GLY A 47 3.26 -8.29 30.40
N ILE A 48 4.26 -9.09 30.01
CA ILE A 48 4.17 -10.55 30.11
C ILE A 48 4.67 -10.97 31.50
N GLU A 49 3.81 -11.61 32.29
CA GLU A 49 4.23 -12.28 33.52
C GLU A 49 5.14 -13.47 33.18
N ILE A 50 6.30 -13.54 33.82
CA ILE A 50 7.33 -14.56 33.58
C ILE A 50 7.68 -15.33 34.85
N ASP A 51 7.86 -16.64 34.71
CA ASP A 51 8.36 -17.55 35.74
C ASP A 51 9.86 -17.85 35.54
N ASP A 52 10.47 -18.63 36.44
CA ASP A 52 11.88 -19.04 36.31
C ASP A 52 12.15 -20.09 35.23
N GLN A 53 11.13 -20.53 34.49
CA GLN A 53 11.27 -21.41 33.33
C GLN A 53 11.26 -20.61 32.01
N TYR A 54 10.64 -19.44 31.97
CA TYR A 54 10.56 -18.58 30.80
C TYR A 54 11.95 -18.10 30.34
N ARG A 55 12.36 -18.57 29.14
CA ARG A 55 13.59 -18.18 28.43
C ARG A 55 14.88 -18.24 29.28
N ASN A 56 14.91 -19.09 30.31
CA ASN A 56 16.07 -19.23 31.19
C ASN A 56 17.30 -19.81 30.44
N MET A 57 18.48 -19.69 31.05
CA MET A 57 19.75 -20.13 30.43
C MET A 57 19.75 -21.58 29.95
N ALA A 58 19.04 -22.49 30.63
CA ALA A 58 18.95 -23.89 30.22
C ALA A 58 18.12 -24.03 28.93
N GLY A 59 16.98 -23.35 28.86
CA GLY A 59 16.14 -23.30 27.66
C GLY A 59 16.84 -22.64 26.47
N ILE A 60 17.53 -21.51 26.67
CA ILE A 60 18.31 -20.86 25.62
C ILE A 60 19.48 -21.74 25.15
N ASN A 61 20.22 -22.37 26.07
CA ASN A 61 21.31 -23.30 25.71
C ASN A 61 20.80 -24.48 24.87
N MET A 62 19.62 -25.04 25.15
CA MET A 62 19.03 -26.07 24.28
C MET A 62 18.82 -25.56 22.86
N GLN A 63 18.21 -24.39 22.69
CA GLN A 63 17.98 -23.80 21.36
C GLN A 63 19.28 -23.43 20.64
N ILE A 64 20.35 -23.10 21.37
CA ILE A 64 21.70 -22.96 20.81
C ILE A 64 22.29 -24.32 20.37
N GLN A 65 22.07 -25.43 21.09
CA GLN A 65 22.48 -26.75 20.61
C GLN A 65 21.62 -27.25 19.43
N ASP A 66 20.35 -26.84 19.33
CA ASP A 66 19.51 -27.06 18.13
C ASP A 66 20.07 -26.29 16.92
N CYS A 67 20.56 -25.07 17.13
CA CYS A 67 21.27 -24.29 16.11
C CYS A 67 22.57 -25.00 15.63
N VAL A 68 23.36 -25.58 16.54
CA VAL A 68 24.54 -26.40 16.18
C VAL A 68 24.15 -27.61 15.33
N TYR A 69 23.00 -28.24 15.60
CA TYR A 69 22.53 -29.39 14.83
C TYR A 69 22.17 -29.02 13.39
N ILE A 70 21.45 -27.92 13.19
CA ILE A 70 21.14 -27.40 11.85
C ILE A 70 22.45 -27.03 11.11
N ALA A 71 23.30 -26.20 11.73
CA ALA A 71 24.52 -25.69 11.10
C ALA A 71 25.60 -26.76 10.82
N THR A 72 25.55 -27.92 11.48
CA THR A 72 26.48 -29.05 11.22
C THR A 72 25.89 -30.15 10.36
N GLY A 73 24.70 -29.96 9.78
CA GLY A 73 24.04 -30.99 8.97
C GLY A 73 23.66 -32.24 9.78
N GLY A 74 23.27 -32.05 11.05
CA GLY A 74 22.87 -33.11 11.98
C GLY A 74 24.02 -33.83 12.69
N ARG A 75 25.26 -33.38 12.58
CA ARG A 75 26.45 -34.10 13.09
C ARG A 75 26.75 -33.84 14.57
N ASN A 76 26.37 -32.68 15.12
CA ASN A 76 26.60 -32.30 16.52
C ASN A 76 25.43 -31.47 17.03
N GLY A 77 25.07 -31.56 18.31
CA GLY A 77 24.00 -30.74 18.92
C GLY A 77 22.74 -31.53 19.24
N LEU A 78 21.58 -30.87 19.30
CA LEU A 78 20.28 -31.48 19.60
C LEU A 78 19.38 -31.48 18.36
N SER A 79 18.68 -32.58 18.11
CA SER A 79 17.81 -32.75 16.94
C SER A 79 16.41 -32.14 17.11
N GLY A 80 16.26 -31.06 17.88
CA GLY A 80 14.98 -30.42 18.23
C GLY A 80 14.68 -29.12 17.47
N GLY A 81 15.56 -28.70 16.58
CA GLY A 81 15.49 -27.41 15.89
C GLY A 81 14.21 -27.19 15.06
N ALA A 82 13.54 -26.07 15.33
CA ALA A 82 12.32 -25.68 14.61
C ALA A 82 12.65 -25.15 13.20
N ALA A 83 11.76 -25.38 12.23
CA ALA A 83 12.00 -25.04 10.82
C ALA A 83 12.48 -23.59 10.60
N TRP A 84 11.91 -22.62 11.32
CA TRP A 84 12.31 -21.20 11.20
C TRP A 84 13.79 -20.96 11.51
N MET A 85 14.44 -21.77 12.35
CA MET A 85 15.86 -21.61 12.67
C MET A 85 16.72 -21.80 11.41
N ARG A 86 16.33 -22.73 10.53
CA ARG A 86 17.01 -22.95 9.25
C ARG A 86 16.84 -21.73 8.34
N ASN A 87 15.60 -21.28 8.12
CA ASN A 87 15.31 -20.13 7.26
C ASN A 87 16.07 -18.85 7.69
N PHE A 88 16.22 -18.61 9.00
CA PHE A 88 16.98 -17.44 9.49
C PHE A 88 18.51 -17.63 9.43
N MET A 89 19.03 -18.86 9.41
CA MET A 89 20.45 -19.12 9.09
C MET A 89 20.71 -18.98 7.60
N GLU A 90 19.85 -19.57 6.75
CA GLU A 90 19.91 -19.43 5.30
C GLU A 90 19.84 -17.95 4.91
N LEU A 91 18.98 -17.15 5.54
CA LEU A 91 18.94 -15.70 5.34
C LEU A 91 20.24 -15.00 5.76
N TYR A 92 20.85 -15.38 6.90
CA TYR A 92 22.15 -14.82 7.32
C TYR A 92 23.26 -15.04 6.28
N ASP A 93 23.26 -16.22 5.65
CA ASP A 93 24.27 -16.63 4.67
C ASP A 93 23.94 -16.20 3.21
N THR A 94 22.67 -15.85 2.90
CA THR A 94 22.23 -15.49 1.52
C THR A 94 21.81 -14.04 1.31
N ASP A 95 21.26 -13.36 2.33
CA ASP A 95 20.89 -11.94 2.30
C ASP A 95 21.29 -11.28 3.63
N GLN A 96 22.59 -11.00 3.73
CA GLN A 96 23.19 -10.41 4.91
C GLN A 96 22.64 -9.00 5.18
N GLU A 97 22.23 -8.24 4.16
CA GLU A 97 21.65 -6.90 4.36
C GLU A 97 20.25 -6.97 4.97
N ALA A 98 19.37 -7.86 4.50
CA ALA A 98 18.05 -8.07 5.11
C ALA A 98 18.17 -8.63 6.54
N PHE A 99 19.12 -9.54 6.79
CA PHE A 99 19.39 -9.99 8.16
C PHE A 99 19.86 -8.83 9.06
N GLN A 100 20.82 -8.01 8.60
CA GLN A 100 21.33 -6.87 9.36
C GLN A 100 20.31 -5.71 9.51
N LEU A 101 19.33 -5.59 8.61
CA LEU A 101 18.19 -4.68 8.77
C LEU A 101 17.26 -5.18 9.89
N MET A 102 16.93 -6.47 9.91
CA MET A 102 16.11 -7.05 10.97
C MET A 102 16.83 -7.12 12.32
N LEU A 103 18.15 -7.30 12.34
CA LEU A 103 18.95 -7.27 13.56
C LEU A 103 18.94 -5.87 14.18
N ARG A 104 19.20 -4.81 13.40
CA ARG A 104 19.13 -3.43 13.90
C ARG A 104 17.74 -3.03 14.40
N GLU A 105 16.68 -3.50 13.76
CA GLU A 105 15.32 -3.31 14.27
C GLU A 105 15.05 -4.13 15.55
N ALA A 106 15.56 -5.37 15.66
CA ALA A 106 15.46 -6.16 16.88
C ALA A 106 16.22 -5.52 18.05
N GLU A 107 17.45 -5.07 17.81
CA GLU A 107 18.27 -4.31 18.76
C GLU A 107 17.53 -3.04 19.19
N LYS A 108 17.08 -2.17 18.26
CA LYS A 108 16.32 -0.95 18.58
C LYS A 108 14.99 -1.20 19.33
N ARG A 109 14.38 -2.38 19.19
CA ARG A 109 13.14 -2.78 19.89
C ARG A 109 13.36 -3.33 21.30
N MET A 110 14.57 -3.81 21.61
CA MET A 110 14.88 -4.56 22.83
C MET A 110 15.93 -3.83 23.70
N ASP A 111 16.79 -3.02 23.08
CA ASP A 111 17.66 -2.02 23.69
C ASP A 111 16.91 -0.67 23.80
N VAL A 112 15.84 -0.67 24.61
CA VAL A 112 15.28 0.59 25.11
C VAL A 112 16.31 1.16 26.08
N GLN A 113 16.98 2.24 25.69
CA GLN A 113 18.00 2.92 26.49
C GLN A 113 17.47 3.23 27.91
N ASP A 114 18.38 3.13 28.88
CA ASP A 114 18.12 3.28 30.32
C ASP A 114 17.85 4.76 30.75
N GLU A 115 17.08 5.53 29.97
CA GLU A 115 16.74 6.94 30.21
C GLU A 115 15.49 7.16 31.11
N LYS A 116 15.06 6.14 31.86
CA LYS A 116 13.96 6.28 32.85
C LYS A 116 14.27 5.88 34.28
N GLU A 117 15.45 5.34 34.57
CA GLU A 117 15.84 4.96 35.93
C GLU A 117 17.22 5.51 36.36
N GLN A 118 17.37 6.84 36.30
CA GLN A 118 18.06 7.54 37.39
C GLN A 118 17.69 9.02 37.55
N ARG A 119 17.19 9.34 38.75
CA ARG A 119 17.23 10.65 39.43
C ARG A 119 16.36 11.78 38.87
N CYS A 120 15.06 11.58 38.95
CA CYS A 120 14.30 12.49 39.82
C CYS A 120 14.28 11.87 41.23
N ALA A 121 15.33 12.16 42.01
CA ALA A 121 15.45 11.81 43.42
C ALA A 121 15.66 13.13 44.18
N VAL A 122 14.93 13.30 45.27
CA VAL A 122 14.75 14.60 45.94
C VAL A 122 16.04 15.10 46.60
N GLU A 123 16.15 16.42 46.63
CA GLU A 123 17.02 17.31 47.41
C GLU A 123 17.75 16.70 48.62
N ILE A 124 19.04 17.02 48.83
CA ILE A 124 19.50 17.95 49.90
C ILE A 124 21.05 18.09 49.94
N ASP A 125 21.47 19.34 50.18
CA ASP A 125 22.75 19.87 50.69
C ASP A 125 24.09 19.89 49.92
N ALA A 126 24.75 21.04 50.14
CA ALA A 126 26.17 21.39 50.22
C ALA A 126 27.24 20.53 49.49
N SER A 127 28.20 21.13 48.77
CA SER A 127 29.04 22.23 49.28
C SER A 127 30.02 22.83 48.24
N MET A 128 30.56 24.01 48.57
CA MET A 128 31.83 24.61 48.09
C MET A 128 32.03 24.90 46.58
N SER A 129 31.55 26.08 46.15
CA SER A 129 32.37 27.24 45.71
C SER A 129 33.65 27.08 44.87
N THR A 130 33.70 27.89 43.79
CA THR A 130 34.85 28.70 43.27
C THR A 130 36.11 27.96 42.74
N ASP A 131 36.80 28.39 41.67
CA ASP A 131 37.08 29.77 41.21
C ASP A 131 37.08 30.02 39.67
N THR A 132 36.82 31.30 39.36
CA THR A 132 37.32 32.23 38.31
C THR A 132 38.75 31.98 37.74
N LEU A 133 39.24 32.54 36.61
CA LEU A 133 38.85 33.50 35.53
C LEU A 133 39.64 33.06 34.24
N GLU A 134 39.81 33.69 33.06
CA GLU A 134 39.54 34.99 32.39
C GLU A 134 39.51 34.65 30.85
N VAL A 135 38.71 35.12 29.87
CA VAL A 135 37.90 36.32 29.54
C VAL A 135 38.56 37.26 28.49
N ASN A 136 37.81 37.60 27.43
CA ASN A 136 38.05 38.63 26.37
C ASN A 136 39.11 38.33 25.26
N LYS A 137 39.02 38.88 24.02
CA LYS A 137 38.11 39.91 23.45
C LYS A 137 37.91 39.82 21.91
N ASP A 138 37.05 40.72 21.41
CA ASP A 138 36.94 41.26 20.04
C ASP A 138 36.39 40.36 18.89
N ALA A 139 35.05 40.27 18.82
CA ALA A 139 34.30 40.50 17.58
C ALA A 139 32.89 41.03 17.92
N SER A 140 32.38 41.99 17.14
CA SER A 140 31.17 42.77 17.43
C SER A 140 29.86 41.98 17.34
N GLU A 141 28.83 42.48 18.03
CA GLU A 141 27.42 42.15 17.77
C GLU A 141 27.07 42.32 16.27
N VAL A 142 26.15 41.48 15.79
CA VAL A 142 25.40 41.68 14.54
C VAL A 142 23.94 41.38 14.87
N SER A 143 23.03 42.26 14.48
CA SER A 143 21.60 42.08 14.63
C SER A 143 21.08 40.89 13.84
N LEU A 144 20.13 40.15 14.42
CA LEU A 144 19.27 39.23 13.68
C LEU A 144 18.17 40.04 12.97
N GLU A 145 18.57 40.78 11.93
CA GLU A 145 17.68 41.34 10.92
C GLU A 145 17.32 40.25 9.90
N ASP A 146 16.13 40.35 9.29
CA ASP A 146 15.52 39.29 8.50
C ASP A 146 16.41 38.79 7.35
N PHE A 147 16.68 37.48 7.33
CA PHE A 147 17.50 36.87 6.27
C PHE A 147 16.69 36.72 4.98
N VAL A 148 16.87 37.66 4.05
CA VAL A 148 16.20 37.66 2.74
C VAL A 148 17.01 36.84 1.72
N TRP A 149 16.34 35.84 1.13
CA TRP A 149 16.87 34.97 0.07
C TRP A 149 17.17 35.73 -1.23
N ASP A 150 18.25 35.36 -1.94
CA ASP A 150 18.60 36.01 -3.21
C ASP A 150 17.85 35.42 -4.44
N LYS A 151 17.90 36.15 -5.56
CA LYS A 151 17.15 35.84 -6.79
C LYS A 151 17.57 34.52 -7.46
N HIS A 152 18.84 34.11 -7.33
CA HIS A 152 19.32 32.80 -7.81
C HIS A 152 18.96 31.70 -6.80
N GLU A 153 19.11 31.96 -5.50
CA GLU A 153 18.80 30.99 -4.43
C GLU A 153 17.33 30.60 -4.46
N THR A 154 16.41 31.58 -4.53
CA THR A 154 14.97 31.33 -4.73
C THR A 154 14.68 30.58 -6.05
N ALA A 155 15.38 30.87 -7.15
CA ALA A 155 15.17 30.15 -8.42
C ALA A 155 15.61 28.68 -8.34
N GLN A 156 16.75 28.38 -7.70
CA GLN A 156 17.20 27.00 -7.51
C GLN A 156 16.24 26.20 -6.61
N MET A 157 15.70 26.81 -5.55
CA MET A 157 14.70 26.18 -4.70
C MET A 157 13.37 25.88 -5.43
N VAL A 158 13.00 26.67 -6.43
CA VAL A 158 11.81 26.41 -7.28
C VAL A 158 12.03 25.19 -8.20
N GLU A 159 13.22 25.00 -8.78
CA GLU A 159 13.52 23.76 -9.53
C GLU A 159 13.56 22.54 -8.61
N LEU A 160 14.15 22.66 -7.41
CA LEU A 160 14.17 21.57 -6.42
C LEU A 160 12.74 21.15 -6.01
N TYR A 161 11.86 22.12 -5.74
CA TYR A 161 10.44 21.85 -5.51
C TYR A 161 9.79 21.11 -6.69
N TYR A 162 10.03 21.54 -7.92
CA TYR A 162 9.47 20.89 -9.12
C TYR A 162 10.03 19.47 -9.36
N ALA A 163 11.27 19.20 -8.96
CA ALA A 163 11.86 17.86 -9.01
C ALA A 163 11.29 16.91 -7.93
N LEU A 164 10.95 17.44 -6.73
CA LEU A 164 10.42 16.67 -5.60
C LEU A 164 8.88 16.47 -5.63
N ARG A 165 8.18 17.15 -6.55
CA ARG A 165 6.71 17.28 -6.54
C ARG A 165 5.92 15.96 -6.56
N GLU A 166 6.50 14.91 -7.14
CA GLU A 166 5.85 13.60 -7.37
C GLU A 166 6.53 12.45 -6.57
N VAL A 167 7.32 12.79 -5.56
CA VAL A 167 8.01 11.84 -4.65
C VAL A 167 7.15 11.58 -3.40
N ASP A 168 7.16 10.33 -2.90
CA ASP A 168 6.45 9.93 -1.68
C ASP A 168 7.03 10.64 -0.44
N VAL A 169 6.15 11.01 0.50
CA VAL A 169 6.51 11.74 1.74
C VAL A 169 7.49 10.94 2.62
N SER A 170 7.56 9.61 2.43
CA SER A 170 8.51 8.74 3.14
C SER A 170 9.95 8.79 2.60
N GLU A 171 10.19 9.25 1.36
CA GLU A 171 11.54 9.42 0.79
C GLU A 171 12.09 10.86 0.93
N TRP A 172 11.22 11.81 1.31
CA TRP A 172 11.50 13.24 1.38
C TRP A 172 12.70 13.62 2.27
N ASP A 173 12.79 13.09 3.49
CA ASP A 173 13.83 13.48 4.46
C ASP A 173 15.26 13.20 3.97
N GLU A 174 15.46 12.12 3.22
CA GLU A 174 16.78 11.72 2.73
C GLU A 174 17.15 12.44 1.42
N MET A 175 16.18 12.67 0.52
CA MET A 175 16.40 13.52 -0.66
C MET A 175 16.65 14.98 -0.27
N MET A 176 15.90 15.51 0.70
CA MET A 176 16.12 16.85 1.25
C MET A 176 17.52 16.98 1.86
N ARG A 177 18.02 15.97 2.58
CA ARG A 177 19.42 15.98 3.06
C ARG A 177 20.42 16.01 1.91
N GLN A 178 20.26 15.16 0.90
CA GLN A 178 21.24 15.04 -0.17
C GLN A 178 21.31 16.30 -1.05
N GLU A 179 20.17 16.94 -1.33
CA GLU A 179 20.15 18.22 -2.06
C GLU A 179 20.52 19.42 -1.18
N CYS A 180 20.25 19.40 0.14
CA CYS A 180 20.84 20.38 1.04
C CYS A 180 22.37 20.25 1.10
N MET A 181 22.93 19.03 1.07
CA MET A 181 24.38 18.81 0.95
C MET A 181 24.92 19.24 -0.42
N ALA A 182 24.12 19.20 -1.49
CA ALA A 182 24.49 19.72 -2.80
C ALA A 182 24.52 21.27 -2.81
N LEU A 183 23.56 21.92 -2.15
CA LEU A 183 23.54 23.37 -1.92
C LEU A 183 24.71 23.81 -1.02
N GLU A 184 24.91 23.18 0.15
CA GLU A 184 26.08 23.43 1.02
C GLU A 184 27.39 23.37 0.22
N LYS A 185 27.52 22.38 -0.68
CA LYS A 185 28.68 22.18 -1.55
C LYS A 185 28.83 23.24 -2.64
N TYR A 186 27.74 23.78 -3.19
CA TYR A 186 27.79 24.91 -4.14
C TYR A 186 28.14 26.23 -3.44
N HIS A 187 27.60 26.48 -2.24
CA HIS A 187 27.90 27.67 -1.45
C HIS A 187 29.29 27.60 -0.78
N TRP A 188 29.91 26.41 -0.69
CA TRP A 188 31.23 26.17 -0.09
C TRP A 188 32.37 27.02 -0.70
N GLU A 189 32.34 27.22 -2.02
CA GLU A 189 33.29 28.08 -2.74
C GLU A 189 33.09 29.58 -2.39
N LYS A 190 31.83 30.02 -2.24
CA LYS A 190 31.43 31.44 -2.16
C LYS A 190 31.51 32.01 -0.73
N TYR A 191 31.15 31.24 0.30
CA TYR A 191 31.01 31.72 1.70
C TYR A 191 31.73 30.83 2.74
N LYS A 192 32.95 30.42 2.39
CA LYS A 192 33.89 29.50 3.06
C LYS A 192 34.08 29.62 4.59
N SER A 193 33.65 30.71 5.23
CA SER A 193 33.79 30.95 6.68
C SER A 193 32.47 31.12 7.45
N LYS A 194 31.29 31.09 6.80
CA LYS A 194 29.99 31.34 7.46
C LYS A 194 28.85 30.39 7.09
N ALA A 195 28.98 29.56 6.06
CA ALA A 195 27.86 28.78 5.47
C ALA A 195 26.98 28.00 6.49
N ARG A 196 27.57 27.42 7.55
CA ARG A 196 26.85 26.67 8.60
C ARG A 196 25.87 27.48 9.47
N GLN A 197 25.75 28.79 9.28
CA GLN A 197 24.91 29.66 10.12
C GLN A 197 23.65 30.22 9.42
N PHE A 198 23.43 29.97 8.12
CA PHE A 198 22.45 30.76 7.35
C PHE A 198 21.09 30.12 7.07
N PHE A 199 20.96 28.79 7.10
CA PHE A 199 19.66 28.13 6.90
C PHE A 199 19.51 26.93 7.83
N THR A 200 18.38 26.79 8.51
CA THR A 200 17.98 25.53 9.13
C THR A 200 17.17 24.68 8.15
N MET A 201 17.10 23.36 8.38
CA MET A 201 16.20 22.48 7.63
C MET A 201 14.73 22.94 7.70
N THR A 202 14.34 23.59 8.80
CA THR A 202 12.99 24.15 8.99
C THR A 202 12.71 25.27 7.99
N ASP A 203 13.66 26.18 7.77
CA ASP A 203 13.49 27.33 6.86
C ASP A 203 13.42 26.87 5.40
N LEU A 204 14.26 25.91 5.03
CA LEU A 204 14.26 25.24 3.72
C LEU A 204 12.92 24.51 3.46
N ALA A 205 12.43 23.75 4.45
CA ALA A 205 11.14 23.06 4.35
C ALA A 205 9.95 24.04 4.28
N MET A 206 9.96 25.10 5.08
CA MET A 206 8.96 26.18 5.05
C MET A 206 8.90 26.85 3.66
N LYS A 207 10.05 27.11 3.03
CA LYS A 207 10.10 27.76 1.72
C LYS A 207 9.57 26.85 0.58
N ILE A 208 9.92 25.55 0.60
CA ILE A 208 9.36 24.57 -0.35
C ILE A 208 7.84 24.39 -0.13
N TYR A 209 7.38 24.37 1.13
CA TYR A 209 5.96 24.33 1.46
C TYR A 209 5.22 25.58 0.95
N GLY A 210 5.84 26.76 1.02
CA GLY A 210 5.35 28.00 0.40
C GLY A 210 5.18 27.87 -1.12
N PHE A 211 6.16 27.33 -1.85
CA PHE A 211 6.01 27.08 -3.29
C PHE A 211 4.89 26.07 -3.61
N LYS A 212 4.69 25.05 -2.75
CA LYS A 212 3.58 24.11 -2.88
C LYS A 212 2.21 24.79 -2.73
N MET A 213 2.07 25.73 -1.79
CA MET A 213 0.86 26.53 -1.62
C MET A 213 0.62 27.54 -2.76
N LEU A 214 1.70 28.09 -3.33
CA LEU A 214 1.63 28.90 -4.56
C LEU A 214 1.22 28.09 -5.79
N GLU A 215 1.50 26.78 -5.86
CA GLU A 215 1.00 25.92 -6.94
C GLU A 215 -0.49 25.59 -6.78
N THR A 216 -0.96 25.27 -5.56
CA THR A 216 -2.37 24.94 -5.29
C THR A 216 -3.29 26.16 -5.30
N GLY A 217 -2.74 27.38 -5.28
CA GLY A 217 -3.49 28.62 -5.20
C GLY A 217 -4.04 28.94 -3.80
N GLN A 218 -3.65 28.16 -2.78
CA GLN A 218 -4.06 28.36 -1.40
C GLN A 218 -3.13 29.37 -0.71
N GLY A 219 -3.40 30.65 -0.92
CA GLY A 219 -2.73 31.73 -0.16
C GLY A 219 -3.14 31.69 1.30
N ILE A 220 -2.18 31.45 2.21
CA ILE A 220 -2.38 31.57 3.65
C ILE A 220 -2.43 33.06 4.02
N GLU A 221 -3.58 33.55 4.50
CA GLU A 221 -3.67 34.90 5.06
C GLU A 221 -2.73 35.04 6.27
N GLY A 222 -1.91 36.10 6.29
CA GLY A 222 -0.97 36.39 7.37
C GLY A 222 0.47 35.90 7.16
N GLN A 223 0.82 35.24 6.04
CA GLN A 223 2.22 34.99 5.67
C GLN A 223 2.63 35.82 4.44
N ASP A 224 3.43 36.86 4.68
CA ASP A 224 4.04 37.66 3.61
C ASP A 224 5.19 36.90 2.94
N TYR A 225 4.87 35.93 2.08
CA TYR A 225 5.85 35.38 1.14
C TYR A 225 6.42 36.52 0.30
N SER A 226 7.75 36.58 0.18
CA SER A 226 8.44 37.70 -0.45
C SER A 226 7.95 37.93 -1.88
N THR A 227 7.93 39.18 -2.33
CA THR A 227 7.56 39.53 -3.72
C THR A 227 8.44 38.77 -4.72
N LEU A 228 9.72 38.58 -4.37
CA LEU A 228 10.70 37.82 -5.14
C LEU A 228 10.31 36.34 -5.33
N ASP A 229 9.81 35.68 -4.29
CA ASP A 229 9.37 34.28 -4.37
C ASP A 229 8.14 34.12 -5.27
N LYS A 230 7.19 35.06 -5.18
CA LYS A 230 6.01 35.12 -6.07
C LYS A 230 6.40 35.38 -7.52
N GLU A 231 7.27 36.36 -7.76
CA GLU A 231 7.77 36.72 -9.09
C GLU A 231 8.54 35.57 -9.76
N ILE A 232 9.47 34.92 -9.05
CA ILE A 232 10.31 33.86 -9.61
C ILE A 232 9.50 32.58 -9.88
N PHE A 233 8.57 32.24 -9.00
CA PHE A 233 7.67 31.10 -9.21
C PHE A 233 6.78 31.31 -10.46
N GLN A 234 6.18 32.49 -10.60
CA GLN A 234 5.37 32.81 -11.78
C GLN A 234 6.22 32.91 -13.06
N MET A 235 7.42 33.50 -12.98
CA MET A 235 8.35 33.58 -14.11
C MET A 235 8.75 32.19 -14.63
N ARG A 236 8.90 31.19 -13.76
CA ARG A 236 9.15 29.80 -14.18
C ARG A 236 7.94 29.16 -14.88
N LYS A 237 6.74 29.52 -14.45
CA LYS A 237 5.47 29.02 -15.00
C LYS A 237 5.16 29.62 -16.38
N GLU A 238 5.55 30.87 -16.62
CA GLU A 238 5.24 31.61 -17.85
C GLU A 238 6.40 31.67 -18.86
N ASN A 239 7.66 31.78 -18.41
CA ASN A 239 8.82 32.00 -19.29
C ASN A 239 10.07 31.23 -18.81
N LYS A 240 10.11 29.93 -19.12
CA LYS A 240 11.20 29.02 -18.76
C LYS A 240 12.58 29.53 -19.19
N HIS A 241 12.73 30.13 -20.37
CA HIS A 241 14.01 30.68 -20.82
C HIS A 241 14.46 31.91 -20.03
N ALA A 242 13.56 32.83 -19.64
CA ALA A 242 13.95 33.95 -18.78
C ALA A 242 14.44 33.49 -17.40
N PHE A 243 13.82 32.43 -16.87
CA PHE A 243 14.23 31.80 -15.61
C PHE A 243 15.53 30.99 -15.74
N GLU A 244 15.75 30.26 -16.83
CA GLU A 244 17.02 29.55 -17.08
C GLU A 244 18.21 30.52 -17.15
N ASN A 245 18.03 31.71 -17.73
CA ASN A 245 19.05 32.77 -17.72
C ASN A 245 19.28 33.40 -16.32
N ILE A 246 18.43 33.13 -15.33
CA ILE A 246 18.68 33.51 -13.92
C ILE A 246 19.53 32.46 -13.21
N ILE A 247 19.35 31.17 -13.53
CA ILE A 247 20.21 30.10 -12.97
C ILE A 247 21.58 30.07 -13.67
N TYR A 248 21.63 30.41 -14.96
CA TYR A 248 22.83 30.37 -15.81
C TYR A 248 23.06 31.71 -16.52
N PRO A 249 23.48 32.78 -15.81
CA PRO A 249 23.58 34.13 -16.36
C PRO A 249 24.72 34.30 -17.39
N ASP A 250 25.85 33.60 -17.22
CA ASP A 250 26.97 33.64 -18.16
C ASP A 250 26.76 32.63 -19.31
N ASN A 251 26.46 33.15 -20.50
CA ASN A 251 26.10 32.40 -21.71
C ASN A 251 27.32 31.70 -22.38
N LYS A 252 28.20 31.07 -21.58
CA LYS A 252 29.30 30.23 -22.06
C LYS A 252 28.77 28.92 -22.61
N LYS A 253 28.59 28.89 -23.93
CA LYS A 253 28.39 27.67 -24.73
C LYS A 253 29.66 26.79 -24.77
N GLU A 254 30.07 26.26 -23.64
CA GLU A 254 30.60 24.89 -23.67
C GLU A 254 29.42 23.99 -24.07
N LEU A 255 29.62 23.07 -25.01
CA LEU A 255 28.50 22.38 -25.66
C LEU A 255 27.70 21.57 -24.62
N MET A 256 26.54 22.09 -24.23
CA MET A 256 25.52 21.32 -23.53
C MET A 256 25.19 20.11 -24.41
N PRO A 257 25.52 18.89 -23.96
CA PRO A 257 25.30 17.69 -24.75
C PRO A 257 23.81 17.45 -24.89
N VAL A 258 23.39 17.03 -26.08
CA VAL A 258 22.03 16.52 -26.24
C VAL A 258 21.91 15.28 -25.35
N THR A 259 20.82 15.17 -24.59
CA THR A 259 20.48 13.95 -23.86
C THR A 259 19.84 12.97 -24.82
N MET A 260 20.26 11.70 -24.82
CA MET A 260 19.53 10.64 -25.52
C MET A 260 18.10 10.57 -24.97
N GLU A 261 17.14 10.21 -25.81
CA GLU A 261 15.72 10.21 -25.41
C GLU A 261 15.45 9.23 -24.26
N ARG A 262 14.35 9.49 -23.53
CA ARG A 262 14.02 8.93 -22.20
C ARG A 262 13.73 7.42 -22.16
N GLN A 263 13.95 6.69 -23.24
CA GLN A 263 13.74 5.24 -23.31
C GLN A 263 15.06 4.54 -23.62
N TRP A 264 15.21 3.35 -23.06
CA TRP A 264 16.29 2.43 -23.38
C TRP A 264 16.03 1.79 -24.75
N ASP A 265 17.07 1.65 -25.57
CA ASP A 265 16.93 1.04 -26.89
C ASP A 265 17.12 -0.49 -26.87
N ASP A 266 16.59 -1.18 -27.88
CA ASP A 266 16.60 -2.65 -27.96
C ASP A 266 18.02 -3.25 -27.95
N TYR A 267 19.05 -2.46 -28.32
CA TYR A 267 20.45 -2.90 -28.32
C TYR A 267 21.08 -2.75 -26.93
N GLU A 268 20.81 -1.65 -26.23
CA GLU A 268 21.16 -1.46 -24.81
C GLU A 268 20.56 -2.59 -23.95
N ILE A 269 19.27 -2.91 -24.17
CA ILE A 269 18.53 -3.95 -23.45
C ILE A 269 19.05 -5.35 -23.80
N ALA A 270 19.31 -5.65 -25.09
CA ALA A 270 19.85 -6.95 -25.49
C ALA A 270 21.24 -7.21 -24.91
N ARG A 271 22.14 -6.21 -24.89
CA ARG A 271 23.45 -6.38 -24.24
C ARG A 271 23.32 -6.53 -22.73
N LEU A 272 22.50 -5.70 -22.05
CA LEU A 272 22.32 -5.81 -20.60
C LEU A 272 21.72 -7.19 -20.22
N THR A 273 20.76 -7.70 -21.00
CA THR A 273 20.21 -9.05 -20.83
C THR A 273 21.28 -10.14 -20.94
N TYR A 274 22.16 -10.05 -21.95
CA TYR A 274 23.25 -11.01 -22.13
C TYR A 274 24.25 -10.98 -20.95
N GLU A 275 24.59 -9.79 -20.44
CA GLU A 275 25.50 -9.61 -19.31
C GLU A 275 24.90 -10.13 -18.00
N CYS A 276 23.60 -9.88 -17.75
CA CYS A 276 22.90 -10.37 -16.55
C CYS A 276 22.88 -11.90 -16.45
N VAL A 277 22.80 -12.63 -17.57
CA VAL A 277 22.81 -14.10 -17.55
C VAL A 277 24.24 -14.65 -17.48
N ASN A 278 25.19 -14.02 -18.17
CA ASN A 278 26.56 -14.51 -18.27
C ASN A 278 27.48 -13.96 -17.16
N LEU A 279 26.97 -13.98 -15.93
CA LEU A 279 27.70 -13.74 -14.68
C LEU A 279 28.74 -14.86 -14.42
N LYS A 280 29.84 -14.88 -15.19
CA LYS A 280 30.94 -15.86 -15.10
C LYS A 280 31.80 -15.70 -13.82
N GLY A 281 31.19 -15.77 -12.65
CA GLY A 281 31.84 -15.50 -11.35
C GLY A 281 32.14 -14.02 -11.07
N ASN A 282 31.90 -13.11 -12.03
CA ASN A 282 31.98 -11.67 -11.82
C ASN A 282 30.79 -11.17 -10.99
N SER A 283 31.04 -10.23 -10.07
CA SER A 283 29.94 -9.58 -9.34
C SER A 283 29.15 -8.64 -10.26
N ILE A 284 27.83 -8.56 -10.05
CA ILE A 284 26.94 -7.71 -10.85
C ILE A 284 27.34 -6.23 -10.80
N VAL A 285 27.92 -5.77 -9.68
CA VAL A 285 28.48 -4.44 -9.50
C VAL A 285 29.64 -4.14 -10.47
N THR A 286 30.44 -5.15 -10.83
CA THR A 286 31.51 -4.99 -11.84
C THR A 286 30.91 -4.89 -13.24
N ILE A 287 29.96 -5.77 -13.57
CA ILE A 287 29.24 -5.72 -14.86
C ILE A 287 28.55 -4.36 -15.07
N ILE A 288 27.85 -3.85 -14.06
CA ILE A 288 27.17 -2.54 -14.13
C ILE A 288 28.17 -1.40 -14.35
N LYS A 289 29.39 -1.47 -13.76
CA LYS A 289 30.44 -0.46 -13.96
C LYS A 289 31.02 -0.50 -15.38
N ASP A 290 31.29 -1.69 -15.91
CA ASP A 290 31.82 -1.81 -17.27
C ASP A 290 30.75 -1.51 -18.33
N PHE A 291 29.51 -1.97 -18.16
CA PHE A 291 28.40 -1.61 -19.06
C PHE A 291 28.13 -0.08 -19.05
N HIS A 292 28.14 0.58 -17.88
CA HIS A 292 28.05 2.04 -17.79
C HIS A 292 29.21 2.76 -18.50
N LYS A 293 30.42 2.20 -18.45
CA LYS A 293 31.62 2.71 -19.16
C LYS A 293 31.51 2.54 -20.67
N HIS A 294 30.95 1.43 -21.16
CA HIS A 294 30.64 1.22 -22.58
C HIS A 294 29.54 2.19 -23.07
N LEU A 295 28.42 2.29 -22.35
CA LEU A 295 27.36 3.29 -22.64
C LEU A 295 27.92 4.72 -22.68
N LYS A 296 28.74 5.11 -21.70
CA LYS A 296 29.35 6.46 -21.66
C LYS A 296 30.27 6.72 -22.85
N LYS A 297 31.03 5.71 -23.31
CA LYS A 297 31.86 5.78 -24.52
C LYS A 297 31.00 5.90 -25.79
N TYR A 298 29.91 5.13 -25.89
CA TYR A 298 28.96 5.17 -27.00
C TYR A 298 28.26 6.54 -27.12
N ALA A 299 27.65 7.03 -26.03
CA ALA A 299 27.02 8.36 -25.98
C ALA A 299 28.02 9.46 -26.39
N SER A 300 29.25 9.42 -25.84
CA SER A 300 30.31 10.37 -26.18
C SER A 300 30.69 10.32 -27.67
N SER A 301 30.69 9.13 -28.29
CA SER A 301 31.00 8.97 -29.73
C SER A 301 29.90 9.50 -30.66
N LEU A 302 28.67 9.61 -30.16
CA LEU A 302 27.53 10.21 -30.86
C LEU A 302 27.38 11.72 -30.58
N GLY A 303 28.14 12.29 -29.63
CA GLY A 303 28.03 13.69 -29.21
C GLY A 303 27.01 13.95 -28.08
N TYR A 304 26.55 12.90 -27.41
CA TYR A 304 25.60 12.94 -26.30
C TYR A 304 26.31 12.69 -24.96
N VAL A 305 25.65 12.99 -23.84
CA VAL A 305 26.10 12.60 -22.50
C VAL A 305 24.99 11.85 -21.76
N MET A 306 25.44 10.89 -20.96
CA MET A 306 24.62 10.06 -20.06
C MET A 306 23.84 10.94 -19.08
N ASP A 307 22.51 10.84 -19.10
CA ASP A 307 21.65 11.49 -18.14
C ASP A 307 21.42 10.62 -16.88
N ILE A 308 20.52 11.05 -16.00
CA ILE A 308 20.16 10.31 -14.79
C ILE A 308 19.51 8.94 -15.08
N THR A 309 18.85 8.76 -16.24
CA THR A 309 18.19 7.49 -16.63
C THR A 309 19.18 6.40 -17.04
N ARG A 310 20.43 6.77 -17.36
CA ARG A 310 21.54 5.86 -17.67
C ARG A 310 22.65 5.88 -16.60
N SER A 311 22.36 6.43 -15.42
CA SER A 311 23.24 6.38 -14.24
C SER A 311 23.49 4.94 -13.76
N MET A 312 24.58 4.66 -13.01
CA MET A 312 24.84 3.32 -12.48
C MET A 312 23.69 2.78 -11.60
N GLY A 313 23.00 3.66 -10.87
CA GLY A 313 21.82 3.29 -10.07
C GLY A 313 20.61 2.92 -10.95
N ALA A 314 20.40 3.62 -12.06
CA ALA A 314 19.35 3.28 -13.03
C ALA A 314 19.68 1.99 -13.81
N ILE A 315 20.94 1.79 -14.20
CA ILE A 315 21.42 0.54 -14.81
C ILE A 315 21.23 -0.63 -13.83
N ASN A 316 21.58 -0.48 -12.55
CA ASN A 316 21.35 -1.51 -11.53
C ASN A 316 19.85 -1.82 -11.35
N ARG A 317 19.02 -0.78 -11.27
CA ARG A 317 17.55 -0.92 -11.20
C ARG A 317 17.00 -1.68 -12.40
N HIS A 318 17.47 -1.37 -13.60
CA HIS A 318 17.03 -2.04 -14.83
C HIS A 318 17.57 -3.46 -14.95
N ALA A 319 18.82 -3.72 -14.55
CA ALA A 319 19.40 -5.06 -14.45
C ALA A 319 18.62 -5.96 -13.49
N LEU A 320 18.17 -5.43 -12.34
CA LEU A 320 17.29 -6.13 -11.40
C LEU A 320 15.90 -6.39 -11.98
N GLU A 321 15.37 -5.49 -12.80
CA GLU A 321 14.09 -5.68 -13.49
C GLU A 321 14.20 -6.69 -14.66
N ILE A 322 15.36 -6.77 -15.31
CA ILE A 322 15.71 -7.82 -16.28
C ILE A 322 15.93 -9.17 -15.58
N ASP A 323 16.60 -9.22 -14.42
CA ASP A 323 16.77 -10.43 -13.60
C ASP A 323 15.42 -10.98 -13.10
N TYR A 324 14.49 -10.11 -12.73
CA TYR A 324 13.11 -10.49 -12.39
C TYR A 324 12.38 -11.16 -13.56
N LEU A 325 12.62 -10.70 -14.80
CA LEU A 325 12.06 -11.34 -16.00
C LEU A 325 12.80 -12.62 -16.38
N LEU A 326 14.13 -12.66 -16.20
CA LEU A 326 14.95 -13.85 -16.46
C LEU A 326 14.61 -15.00 -15.49
N THR A 327 14.29 -14.68 -14.24
CA THR A 327 13.97 -15.64 -13.17
C THR A 327 12.47 -15.84 -12.93
N ASP A 328 11.60 -15.36 -13.84
CA ASP A 328 10.13 -15.48 -13.78
C ASP A 328 9.52 -14.99 -12.44
N GLY A 329 10.16 -13.98 -11.85
CA GLY A 329 9.76 -13.34 -10.60
C GLY A 329 10.34 -13.95 -9.33
N HIS A 330 11.22 -14.96 -9.43
CA HIS A 330 11.85 -15.59 -8.26
C HIS A 330 12.98 -14.75 -7.62
N ARG A 331 13.65 -13.88 -8.40
CA ARG A 331 14.70 -12.94 -7.96
C ARG A 331 14.52 -11.57 -8.62
N GLY A 332 15.45 -10.64 -8.44
CA GLY A 332 15.40 -9.30 -9.01
C GLY A 332 14.30 -8.39 -8.42
N LYS A 333 13.98 -7.32 -9.15
CA LYS A 333 12.96 -6.32 -8.79
C LYS A 333 11.76 -6.41 -9.74
N LYS A 334 10.54 -6.45 -9.21
CA LYS A 334 9.31 -6.43 -10.02
C LYS A 334 9.19 -5.14 -10.86
N GLY A 335 9.28 -5.26 -12.19
CA GLY A 335 9.22 -4.13 -13.12
C GLY A 335 9.33 -4.54 -14.60
N GLY A 336 10.17 -3.83 -15.35
CA GLY A 336 10.48 -4.09 -16.76
C GLY A 336 9.43 -3.55 -17.74
N THR A 337 9.90 -2.90 -18.80
CA THR A 337 9.11 -2.39 -19.93
C THR A 337 8.62 -3.53 -20.85
N LYS A 338 7.92 -3.17 -21.93
CA LYS A 338 7.53 -4.14 -22.98
C LYS A 338 8.71 -4.61 -23.82
N ALA A 339 9.72 -3.76 -24.03
CA ALA A 339 10.95 -4.13 -24.76
C ALA A 339 11.75 -5.18 -23.99
N ASP A 340 11.97 -4.95 -22.68
CA ASP A 340 12.68 -5.89 -21.80
C ASP A 340 12.01 -7.27 -21.78
N LYS A 341 10.68 -7.29 -21.68
CA LYS A 341 9.87 -8.52 -21.73
C LYS A 341 10.07 -9.26 -23.04
N ASN A 342 9.98 -8.56 -24.19
CA ASN A 342 10.22 -9.16 -25.50
C ASN A 342 11.65 -9.71 -25.62
N ILE A 343 12.67 -8.94 -25.23
CA ILE A 343 14.09 -9.27 -25.44
C ILE A 343 14.55 -10.39 -24.51
N VAL A 344 14.12 -10.38 -23.24
CA VAL A 344 14.32 -11.51 -22.31
C VAL A 344 13.62 -12.78 -22.81
N THR A 345 12.41 -12.67 -23.37
CA THR A 345 11.72 -13.79 -24.02
C THR A 345 12.49 -14.31 -25.24
N MET A 346 12.99 -13.44 -26.12
CA MET A 346 13.82 -13.83 -27.27
C MET A 346 15.10 -14.55 -26.84
N TYR A 347 15.72 -14.13 -25.73
CA TYR A 347 16.86 -14.83 -25.12
C TYR A 347 16.47 -16.22 -24.60
N LYS A 348 15.44 -16.31 -23.75
CA LYS A 348 14.99 -17.59 -23.13
C LYS A 348 14.70 -18.67 -24.17
N TYR A 349 14.04 -18.30 -25.27
CA TYR A 349 13.66 -19.24 -26.35
C TYR A 349 14.73 -19.38 -27.46
N ARG A 350 15.96 -18.89 -27.25
CA ARG A 350 17.09 -18.99 -28.19
C ARG A 350 16.75 -18.51 -29.61
N ASN A 351 16.04 -17.38 -29.71
CA ASN A 351 15.62 -16.82 -30.99
C ASN A 351 16.82 -16.16 -31.72
N ARG A 352 16.99 -16.46 -33.02
CA ARG A 352 18.00 -15.83 -33.89
C ARG A 352 17.91 -14.30 -33.93
N GLU A 353 16.72 -13.74 -33.69
CA GLU A 353 16.53 -12.29 -33.59
C GLU A 353 17.32 -11.70 -32.40
N PHE A 354 17.45 -12.43 -31.28
CA PHE A 354 18.31 -12.02 -30.17
C PHE A 354 19.80 -12.09 -30.55
N GLU A 355 20.22 -13.14 -31.25
CA GLU A 355 21.62 -13.29 -31.72
C GLU A 355 22.01 -12.12 -32.64
N PHE A 356 21.08 -11.70 -33.52
CA PHE A 356 21.26 -10.54 -34.39
C PHE A 356 21.28 -9.22 -33.61
N LEU A 357 20.34 -8.99 -32.69
CA LEU A 357 20.29 -7.81 -31.84
C LEU A 357 21.55 -7.67 -30.98
N LEU A 358 22.03 -8.76 -30.35
CA LEU A 358 23.25 -8.77 -29.56
C LEU A 358 24.50 -8.52 -30.41
N SER A 359 24.59 -9.13 -31.60
CA SER A 359 25.68 -8.88 -32.57
C SER A 359 25.76 -7.41 -32.95
N GLU A 360 24.62 -6.77 -33.20
CA GLU A 360 24.55 -5.36 -33.54
C GLU A 360 24.80 -4.44 -32.33
N ALA A 361 24.33 -4.81 -31.14
CA ALA A 361 24.61 -4.12 -29.88
C ALA A 361 26.11 -4.11 -29.54
N ASN A 362 26.81 -5.24 -29.73
CA ASN A 362 28.25 -5.34 -29.48
C ASN A 362 29.03 -4.33 -30.34
N LYS A 363 28.72 -4.22 -31.64
CA LYS A 363 29.34 -3.25 -32.56
C LYS A 363 29.12 -1.81 -32.09
N ARG A 364 27.88 -1.45 -31.72
CA ARG A 364 27.49 -0.09 -31.33
C ARG A 364 28.09 0.34 -30.01
N LEU A 365 27.98 -0.51 -28.99
CA LEU A 365 28.51 -0.27 -27.64
C LEU A 365 30.04 -0.49 -27.56
N GLY A 366 30.69 -0.88 -28.66
CA GLY A 366 32.14 -1.01 -28.77
C GLY A 366 32.73 -2.12 -27.90
N TYR A 367 32.04 -3.26 -27.85
CA TYR A 367 32.58 -4.53 -27.34
C TYR A 367 33.28 -5.27 -28.49
N ASP A 368 34.41 -5.92 -28.20
CA ASP A 368 35.15 -6.69 -29.20
C ASP A 368 34.31 -7.86 -29.72
N THR A 369 34.33 -8.08 -31.04
CA THR A 369 33.43 -9.03 -31.72
C THR A 369 33.80 -10.51 -31.56
N GLU A 370 34.85 -10.82 -30.79
CA GLU A 370 35.27 -12.19 -30.48
C GLU A 370 34.47 -12.79 -29.31
N VAL A 371 33.16 -12.90 -29.49
CA VAL A 371 32.29 -13.73 -28.64
C VAL A 371 31.66 -14.81 -29.51
N ASN A 372 32.28 -15.98 -29.54
CA ASN A 372 31.66 -17.17 -30.14
C ASN A 372 30.50 -17.61 -29.23
N ILE A 373 29.27 -17.20 -29.59
CA ILE A 373 28.07 -17.30 -28.73
C ILE A 373 27.77 -18.74 -28.28
N ARG A 374 28.27 -19.74 -29.01
CA ARG A 374 28.12 -21.18 -28.72
C ARG A 374 28.87 -21.66 -27.47
N GLU A 375 30.03 -21.10 -27.17
CA GLU A 375 31.01 -21.72 -26.26
C GLU A 375 30.96 -21.18 -24.82
N ASN A 376 30.04 -20.27 -24.51
CA ASN A 376 30.02 -19.57 -23.22
C ASN A 376 28.62 -19.47 -22.60
N ILE A 377 27.98 -20.63 -22.42
CA ILE A 377 26.82 -20.81 -21.54
C ILE A 377 27.27 -21.75 -20.42
N ASN A 378 27.25 -21.29 -19.17
CA ASN A 378 27.55 -22.12 -18.00
C ASN A 378 26.37 -22.04 -17.02
N LEU A 379 25.58 -23.12 -16.94
CA LEU A 379 24.27 -23.16 -16.28
C LEU A 379 24.36 -23.89 -14.93
N SER A 380 24.69 -23.17 -13.86
CA SER A 380 24.80 -23.75 -12.50
C SER A 380 23.45 -24.10 -11.83
N TRP A 381 22.38 -24.29 -12.61
CA TRP A 381 21.04 -24.66 -12.14
C TRP A 381 20.33 -25.65 -13.10
N TYR A 382 21.10 -26.39 -13.89
CA TYR A 382 20.63 -27.53 -14.68
C TYR A 382 21.41 -28.79 -14.28
N ASP A 383 20.76 -29.97 -14.29
CA ASP A 383 21.41 -31.24 -13.94
C ASP A 383 22.18 -31.81 -15.15
N GLU A 384 23.50 -31.95 -15.03
CA GLU A 384 24.37 -32.42 -16.11
C GLU A 384 24.30 -33.95 -16.30
N ASN A 385 23.23 -34.42 -16.93
CA ASN A 385 23.13 -35.80 -17.43
C ASN A 385 22.56 -35.90 -18.87
N SER A 386 22.97 -34.99 -19.76
CA SER A 386 22.87 -35.19 -21.23
C SER A 386 23.83 -34.28 -22.02
N SER A 387 25.13 -34.51 -21.88
CA SER A 387 26.16 -33.86 -22.70
C SER A 387 26.55 -34.74 -23.89
N ASN A 388 26.13 -34.37 -25.11
CA ASN A 388 26.85 -34.63 -26.38
C ASN A 388 26.15 -33.98 -27.61
N ILE A 389 26.19 -32.65 -27.69
CA ILE A 389 26.08 -31.92 -28.97
C ILE A 389 27.02 -30.70 -28.93
N GLU A 390 28.24 -30.83 -29.45
CA GLU A 390 28.66 -30.15 -30.69
C GLU A 390 30.05 -30.67 -31.12
N GLU A 391 30.11 -31.34 -32.25
CA GLU A 391 31.27 -31.30 -33.15
C GLU A 391 30.78 -31.50 -34.60
N VAL A 392 31.62 -31.15 -35.58
CA VAL A 392 31.35 -31.20 -37.03
C VAL A 392 30.21 -30.27 -37.51
N LYS A 393 30.62 -29.05 -37.86
CA LYS A 393 30.34 -28.57 -39.22
C LYS A 393 31.63 -28.54 -40.04
N GLU A 394 31.48 -28.72 -41.35
CA GLU A 394 32.53 -28.54 -42.38
C GLU A 394 33.73 -29.49 -42.32
N ILE A 395 33.44 -30.79 -42.40
CA ILE A 395 34.17 -31.65 -43.36
C ILE A 395 33.16 -32.13 -44.41
N SER A 396 33.52 -31.94 -45.69
CA SER A 396 32.93 -32.55 -46.90
C SER A 396 31.40 -32.71 -46.94
N SER A 397 30.65 -31.88 -47.66
CA SER A 397 30.38 -32.05 -49.11
C SER A 397 30.11 -33.49 -49.57
N SER A 398 29.06 -33.66 -50.40
CA SER A 398 28.60 -34.88 -51.09
C SER A 398 27.77 -35.91 -50.30
N TYR A 399 26.88 -36.57 -51.06
CA TYR A 399 26.02 -37.72 -50.77
C TYR A 399 24.67 -37.56 -50.05
N LYS A 400 23.63 -37.61 -50.89
CA LYS A 400 22.25 -38.11 -50.66
C LYS A 400 21.29 -37.25 -49.83
N GLU A 401 20.72 -36.26 -50.51
CA GLU A 401 19.26 -36.28 -50.67
C GLU A 401 18.90 -37.44 -51.60
N ASP A 402 18.28 -38.49 -51.07
CA ASP A 402 17.44 -39.52 -51.75
C ASP A 402 17.02 -40.56 -50.68
N GLU A 403 16.08 -41.46 -50.98
CA GLU A 403 15.62 -42.54 -50.07
C GLU A 403 14.89 -42.10 -48.78
N LYS A 404 13.91 -41.19 -48.87
CA LYS A 404 12.80 -41.13 -47.87
C LYS A 404 11.37 -41.00 -48.43
N SER A 405 11.22 -41.22 -49.74
CA SER A 405 9.96 -41.22 -50.49
C SER A 405 9.33 -42.60 -50.69
N GLU A 406 10.10 -43.70 -50.63
CA GLU A 406 9.61 -45.04 -51.05
C GLU A 406 9.12 -45.97 -49.91
N ILE A 407 9.40 -45.68 -48.64
CA ILE A 407 8.99 -46.56 -47.51
C ILE A 407 7.54 -46.25 -47.04
N LYS A 408 6.79 -45.42 -47.77
CA LYS A 408 5.41 -45.03 -47.42
C LYS A 408 4.31 -45.59 -48.32
N SER A 409 4.67 -46.43 -49.30
CA SER A 409 3.75 -46.98 -50.31
C SER A 409 3.47 -48.48 -50.21
N GLU A 410 4.17 -49.24 -49.35
CA GLU A 410 4.09 -50.72 -49.34
C GLU A 410 3.72 -51.33 -47.97
N PHE A 411 2.92 -50.62 -47.16
CA PHE A 411 2.37 -51.17 -45.90
C PHE A 411 0.86 -50.92 -45.69
N LEU A 412 0.11 -50.80 -46.80
CA LEU A 412 -1.35 -50.61 -46.82
C LEU A 412 -2.08 -51.81 -47.46
N ALA A 413 -1.81 -53.04 -46.98
CA ALA A 413 -2.43 -54.25 -47.54
C ALA A 413 -2.59 -55.48 -46.60
N THR A 414 -2.89 -55.32 -45.31
CA THR A 414 -3.47 -56.42 -44.48
C THR A 414 -4.37 -55.91 -43.35
N ASN A 415 -5.69 -56.08 -43.52
CA ASN A 415 -6.65 -56.03 -42.42
C ASN A 415 -6.73 -57.42 -41.78
N GLU A 416 -5.99 -57.63 -40.69
CA GLU A 416 -6.15 -58.81 -39.82
C GLU A 416 -6.95 -58.44 -38.56
N PRO A 417 -7.96 -59.22 -38.13
CA PRO A 417 -8.81 -58.90 -36.96
C PRO A 417 -8.13 -58.91 -35.57
N GLY A 418 -6.79 -58.93 -35.51
CA GLY A 418 -6.03 -58.98 -34.25
C GLY A 418 -5.53 -57.64 -33.70
N LYS A 419 -5.55 -56.57 -34.51
CA LYS A 419 -4.89 -55.30 -34.14
C LYS A 419 -5.65 -54.46 -33.11
N GLU A 420 -6.97 -54.29 -33.24
CA GLU A 420 -7.79 -53.52 -32.29
C GLU A 420 -7.71 -54.12 -30.87
N ASN A 421 -7.93 -55.43 -30.76
CA ASN A 421 -7.77 -56.21 -29.53
C ASN A 421 -6.35 -56.10 -28.93
N THR A 422 -5.32 -55.87 -29.75
CA THR A 422 -3.97 -55.60 -29.24
C THR A 422 -3.83 -54.19 -28.68
N GLU A 423 -4.41 -53.16 -29.30
CA GLU A 423 -4.33 -51.80 -28.75
C GLU A 423 -5.05 -51.71 -27.39
N GLU A 424 -6.26 -52.25 -27.30
CA GLU A 424 -7.07 -52.26 -26.06
C GLU A 424 -6.35 -52.96 -24.90
N LYS A 425 -5.72 -54.12 -25.15
CA LYS A 425 -4.89 -54.83 -24.15
C LYS A 425 -3.75 -53.96 -23.59
N TYR A 426 -3.04 -53.24 -24.46
CA TYR A 426 -1.93 -52.37 -24.05
C TYR A 426 -2.44 -51.13 -23.31
N ARG A 427 -3.57 -50.55 -23.75
CA ARG A 427 -4.23 -49.40 -23.14
C ARG A 427 -4.72 -49.70 -21.72
N ALA A 428 -5.41 -50.82 -21.51
CA ALA A 428 -5.93 -51.21 -20.19
C ALA A 428 -4.81 -51.44 -19.15
N ILE A 429 -3.64 -51.96 -19.54
CA ILE A 429 -2.49 -52.09 -18.62
C ILE A 429 -1.84 -50.72 -18.35
N MET A 430 -1.78 -49.83 -19.33
CA MET A 430 -1.29 -48.46 -19.11
C MET A 430 -2.18 -47.68 -18.13
N GLU A 431 -3.50 -47.83 -18.23
CA GLU A 431 -4.49 -47.17 -17.37
C GLU A 431 -4.46 -47.69 -15.92
N GLU A 432 -4.39 -49.02 -15.73
CA GLU A 432 -4.39 -49.64 -14.39
C GLU A 432 -3.03 -49.52 -13.66
N GLU A 433 -1.92 -49.83 -14.35
CA GLU A 433 -0.62 -50.07 -13.70
C GLU A 433 0.43 -48.97 -13.94
N TYR A 434 0.21 -48.08 -14.93
CA TYR A 434 1.16 -47.02 -15.32
C TYR A 434 0.53 -45.61 -15.48
N PRO A 435 -0.35 -45.13 -14.55
CA PRO A 435 -0.94 -43.80 -14.65
C PRO A 435 0.13 -42.67 -14.65
N ASN A 436 1.25 -42.88 -13.96
CA ASN A 436 2.40 -41.97 -13.95
C ASN A 436 3.35 -42.15 -15.16
N GLY A 437 2.91 -42.80 -16.24
CA GLY A 437 3.66 -43.04 -17.47
C GLY A 437 4.80 -44.06 -17.37
N ILE A 438 5.19 -44.63 -18.52
CA ILE A 438 6.17 -45.72 -18.64
C ILE A 438 7.45 -45.29 -19.37
N ARG A 439 8.61 -45.90 -19.05
CA ARG A 439 9.90 -45.59 -19.67
C ARG A 439 10.32 -46.66 -20.69
N LEU A 440 10.23 -46.37 -21.99
CA LEU A 440 10.58 -47.32 -23.07
C LEU A 440 11.99 -47.91 -22.95
N ASN A 441 12.96 -47.09 -22.56
CA ASN A 441 14.37 -47.47 -22.44
C ASN A 441 14.69 -48.29 -21.17
N SER A 442 13.74 -48.38 -20.24
CA SER A 442 13.91 -49.14 -19.00
C SER A 442 13.80 -50.64 -19.23
N LYS A 443 14.78 -51.40 -18.74
CA LYS A 443 14.69 -52.88 -18.74
C LYS A 443 13.67 -53.37 -17.70
N LEU A 444 13.58 -52.70 -16.55
CA LEU A 444 12.67 -53.06 -15.46
C LEU A 444 11.21 -52.86 -15.87
N ASP A 445 10.87 -51.71 -16.45
CA ASP A 445 9.47 -51.41 -16.81
C ASP A 445 8.98 -52.31 -17.96
N PHE A 446 9.85 -52.65 -18.93
CA PHE A 446 9.55 -53.68 -19.93
C PHE A 446 9.26 -55.04 -19.29
N PHE A 447 10.10 -55.53 -18.37
CA PHE A 447 9.88 -56.84 -17.75
C PHE A 447 8.64 -56.85 -16.84
N ARG A 448 8.33 -55.75 -16.14
CA ARG A 448 7.07 -55.62 -15.38
C ARG A 448 5.86 -55.61 -16.32
N PHE A 449 5.88 -54.81 -17.38
CA PHE A 449 4.77 -54.76 -18.35
C PHE A 449 4.57 -56.09 -19.06
N ALA A 450 5.65 -56.77 -19.48
CA ALA A 450 5.57 -58.09 -20.10
C ALA A 450 5.03 -59.17 -19.14
N GLY A 451 5.41 -59.11 -17.85
CA GLY A 451 4.84 -59.97 -16.82
C GLY A 451 3.33 -59.78 -16.66
N LEU A 452 2.89 -58.53 -16.51
CA LEU A 452 1.47 -58.16 -16.41
C LEU A 452 0.68 -58.54 -17.67
N PHE A 453 1.25 -58.35 -18.86
CA PHE A 453 0.61 -58.72 -20.13
C PHE A 453 0.39 -60.23 -20.22
N LYS A 454 1.40 -61.01 -19.82
CA LYS A 454 1.32 -62.48 -19.78
C LYS A 454 0.35 -62.99 -18.71
N GLU A 455 0.31 -62.35 -17.54
CA GLU A 455 -0.62 -62.71 -16.47
C GLU A 455 -2.08 -62.41 -16.85
N LYS A 456 -2.34 -61.24 -17.44
CA LYS A 456 -3.69 -60.77 -17.77
C LYS A 456 -4.24 -61.34 -19.07
N TYR A 457 -3.38 -61.66 -20.06
CA TYR A 457 -3.80 -62.07 -21.41
C TYR A 457 -3.16 -63.38 -21.93
N GLY A 458 -2.21 -63.99 -21.20
CA GLY A 458 -1.56 -65.25 -21.57
C GLY A 458 -0.43 -65.15 -22.60
N ASP A 459 -0.30 -64.01 -23.28
CA ASP A 459 0.64 -63.78 -24.39
C ASP A 459 2.03 -63.33 -23.90
N ASP A 460 3.11 -63.85 -24.51
CA ASP A 460 4.47 -63.30 -24.37
C ASP A 460 4.70 -62.16 -25.38
N ILE A 461 5.24 -61.02 -24.92
CA ILE A 461 5.52 -59.85 -25.78
C ILE A 461 7.02 -59.66 -26.06
N SER A 462 7.38 -59.35 -27.30
CA SER A 462 8.75 -58.96 -27.67
C SER A 462 9.02 -57.50 -27.28
N ARG A 463 10.29 -57.12 -27.13
CA ARG A 463 10.66 -55.74 -26.78
C ARG A 463 10.29 -54.74 -27.89
N ASP A 464 10.39 -55.16 -29.14
CA ASP A 464 10.09 -54.30 -30.30
C ASP A 464 8.58 -54.07 -30.44
N MET A 465 7.76 -55.10 -30.22
CA MET A 465 6.29 -54.95 -30.16
C MET A 465 5.86 -54.08 -28.99
N PHE A 466 6.50 -54.23 -27.82
CA PHE A 466 6.27 -53.34 -26.67
C PHE A 466 6.57 -51.88 -27.02
N VAL A 467 7.75 -51.60 -27.60
CA VAL A 467 8.12 -50.23 -28.01
C VAL A 467 7.15 -49.68 -29.04
N MET A 468 6.79 -50.45 -30.07
CA MET A 468 5.87 -50.02 -31.14
C MET A 468 4.48 -49.70 -30.61
N ASN A 469 3.85 -50.63 -29.87
CA ASN A 469 2.47 -50.48 -29.40
C ASN A 469 2.35 -49.39 -28.34
N ILE A 470 3.28 -49.30 -27.38
CA ILE A 470 3.30 -48.20 -26.42
C ILE A 470 3.46 -46.86 -27.16
N THR A 471 4.40 -46.74 -28.09
CA THR A 471 4.63 -45.48 -28.84
C THR A 471 3.39 -45.02 -29.62
N MET A 472 2.56 -45.96 -30.09
CA MET A 472 1.30 -45.66 -30.80
C MET A 472 0.23 -45.07 -29.87
N ILE A 473 0.06 -45.64 -28.67
CA ILE A 473 -1.00 -45.23 -27.73
C ILE A 473 -0.59 -44.14 -26.74
N THR A 474 0.67 -43.70 -26.74
CA THR A 474 1.20 -42.74 -25.76
C THR A 474 1.88 -41.53 -26.42
N TYR A 475 1.91 -40.42 -25.70
CA TYR A 475 2.78 -39.26 -25.96
C TYR A 475 3.94 -39.24 -24.96
N GLU A 476 4.98 -38.45 -25.24
CA GLU A 476 6.16 -38.32 -24.37
C GLU A 476 6.03 -37.10 -23.45
N ASP A 477 6.33 -37.30 -22.16
CA ASP A 477 6.22 -36.32 -21.08
C ASP A 477 7.32 -36.61 -20.04
N ASP A 478 8.23 -35.66 -19.80
CA ASP A 478 9.41 -35.76 -18.92
C ASP A 478 10.16 -37.12 -18.95
N GLY A 479 10.53 -37.57 -20.15
CA GLY A 479 11.26 -38.84 -20.34
C GLY A 479 10.47 -40.11 -19.97
N ARG A 480 9.17 -39.97 -19.72
CA ARG A 480 8.17 -41.05 -19.62
C ARG A 480 7.20 -40.95 -20.80
N ARG A 481 6.33 -41.95 -20.94
CA ARG A 481 5.25 -41.91 -21.91
C ARG A 481 3.89 -42.13 -21.24
N LYS A 482 2.98 -41.16 -21.41
CA LYS A 482 1.62 -41.13 -20.87
C LYS A 482 0.60 -41.43 -21.97
N LEU A 483 -0.55 -41.97 -21.60
CA LEU A 483 -1.58 -42.39 -22.56
C LEU A 483 -2.17 -41.21 -23.34
N ASN A 484 -2.42 -41.42 -24.65
CA ASN A 484 -3.18 -40.49 -25.49
C ASN A 484 -4.65 -40.48 -25.06
N ASN A 485 -5.23 -39.27 -25.01
CA ASN A 485 -6.61 -38.99 -24.60
C ASN A 485 -7.63 -39.99 -25.16
N ASN A 486 -8.60 -40.39 -24.34
CA ASN A 486 -9.77 -41.15 -24.80
C ASN A 486 -10.77 -40.23 -25.54
N GLN A 487 -11.86 -40.81 -26.06
CA GLN A 487 -12.87 -40.06 -26.82
C GLN A 487 -13.56 -38.98 -25.97
N GLU A 488 -14.03 -39.32 -24.76
CA GLU A 488 -14.72 -38.40 -23.85
C GLU A 488 -13.85 -37.17 -23.50
N GLN A 489 -12.56 -37.39 -23.24
CA GLN A 489 -11.59 -36.33 -22.97
C GLN A 489 -11.39 -35.40 -24.17
N ASN A 490 -11.46 -35.91 -25.40
CA ASN A 490 -11.36 -35.08 -26.60
C ASN A 490 -12.67 -34.29 -26.86
N GLU A 491 -13.83 -34.92 -26.69
CA GLU A 491 -15.13 -34.24 -26.77
C GLU A 491 -15.26 -33.10 -25.73
N PHE A 492 -14.71 -33.31 -24.53
CA PHE A 492 -14.65 -32.28 -23.49
C PHE A 492 -13.65 -31.15 -23.81
N ILE A 493 -12.51 -31.44 -24.44
CA ILE A 493 -11.61 -30.39 -24.95
C ILE A 493 -12.31 -29.57 -26.03
N ASP A 494 -13.04 -30.22 -26.95
CA ASP A 494 -13.78 -29.53 -28.00
C ASP A 494 -14.92 -28.67 -27.42
N LYS A 495 -15.57 -29.06 -26.31
CA LYS A 495 -16.48 -28.17 -25.55
C LYS A 495 -15.76 -26.86 -25.14
N ILE A 496 -14.60 -26.97 -24.48
CA ILE A 496 -13.83 -25.80 -24.01
C ILE A 496 -13.40 -24.91 -25.19
N LEU A 497 -12.96 -25.50 -26.30
CA LEU A 497 -12.55 -24.76 -27.50
C LEU A 497 -13.75 -24.08 -28.20
N ASN A 498 -14.94 -24.68 -28.17
CA ASN A 498 -16.16 -24.03 -28.66
C ASN A 498 -16.60 -22.86 -27.76
N ASP A 499 -16.48 -22.99 -26.43
CA ASP A 499 -16.73 -21.89 -25.50
C ASP A 499 -15.76 -20.72 -25.72
N PHE A 500 -14.50 -21.01 -26.08
CA PHE A 500 -13.54 -19.98 -26.48
C PHE A 500 -14.00 -19.24 -27.75
N GLU A 501 -14.40 -19.95 -28.81
CA GLU A 501 -14.94 -19.33 -30.03
C GLU A 501 -16.20 -18.49 -29.75
N ASN A 502 -17.09 -18.96 -28.87
CA ASN A 502 -18.28 -18.22 -28.43
C ASN A 502 -17.93 -16.90 -27.71
N ILE A 503 -16.81 -16.83 -27.00
CA ILE A 503 -16.31 -15.61 -26.36
C ILE A 503 -15.75 -14.64 -27.41
N TYR A 504 -14.92 -15.11 -28.35
CA TYR A 504 -14.39 -14.25 -29.43
C TYR A 504 -15.50 -13.78 -30.39
N ALA A 505 -16.53 -14.60 -30.64
CA ALA A 505 -17.70 -14.21 -31.45
C ALA A 505 -18.56 -13.11 -30.81
N LYS A 506 -18.53 -12.95 -29.48
CA LYS A 506 -19.11 -11.81 -28.75
C LYS A 506 -18.23 -10.55 -28.80
N GLY A 507 -17.13 -10.58 -29.54
CA GLY A 507 -16.20 -9.45 -29.71
C GLY A 507 -15.22 -9.26 -28.55
N PHE A 508 -15.10 -10.22 -27.63
CA PHE A 508 -14.07 -10.17 -26.58
C PHE A 508 -12.69 -10.40 -27.16
N SER A 509 -11.67 -9.69 -26.63
CA SER A 509 -10.33 -9.69 -27.18
C SER A 509 -9.43 -10.81 -26.63
N CYS A 510 -9.71 -11.34 -25.44
CA CYS A 510 -8.89 -12.36 -24.77
C CYS A 510 -9.62 -13.15 -23.68
N ILE A 511 -9.08 -14.33 -23.36
CA ILE A 511 -9.44 -15.18 -22.22
C ILE A 511 -8.21 -15.32 -21.32
N TYR A 512 -8.35 -15.18 -20.00
CA TYR A 512 -7.26 -15.44 -19.08
C TYR A 512 -7.11 -16.94 -18.79
N ASN A 513 -5.91 -17.47 -19.02
CA ASN A 513 -5.51 -18.85 -18.74
C ASN A 513 -5.90 -19.28 -17.31
N CYS A 514 -5.54 -18.49 -16.30
CA CYS A 514 -5.85 -18.76 -14.88
C CYS A 514 -7.35 -18.77 -14.51
N CYS A 515 -8.25 -18.40 -15.43
CA CYS A 515 -9.69 -18.55 -15.23
C CYS A 515 -10.22 -19.90 -15.75
N VAL A 516 -9.55 -20.54 -16.70
CA VAL A 516 -10.06 -21.72 -17.41
C VAL A 516 -10.08 -22.96 -16.52
N PHE A 517 -8.96 -23.28 -15.87
CA PHE A 517 -8.88 -24.46 -14.99
C PHE A 517 -9.84 -24.37 -13.78
N PRO A 518 -9.96 -23.22 -13.07
CA PRO A 518 -10.96 -23.08 -12.02
C PRO A 518 -12.42 -23.16 -12.49
N HIS A 519 -12.74 -22.62 -13.67
CA HIS A 519 -14.12 -22.60 -14.20
C HIS A 519 -14.63 -24.02 -14.50
N TYR A 520 -13.84 -24.83 -15.21
CA TYR A 520 -14.21 -26.21 -15.58
C TYR A 520 -13.75 -27.27 -14.56
N LYS A 521 -13.37 -26.86 -13.34
CA LYS A 521 -12.66 -27.74 -12.40
C LYS A 521 -13.39 -29.05 -12.13
N GLN A 522 -14.72 -29.02 -11.95
CA GLN A 522 -15.50 -30.21 -11.64
C GLN A 522 -15.53 -31.19 -12.81
N GLU A 523 -15.71 -30.72 -14.05
CA GLU A 523 -15.64 -31.58 -15.22
C GLU A 523 -14.21 -32.09 -15.50
N ILE A 524 -13.16 -31.32 -15.20
CA ILE A 524 -11.77 -31.80 -15.31
C ILE A 524 -11.49 -32.92 -14.30
N GLU A 525 -11.89 -32.75 -13.03
CA GLU A 525 -11.74 -33.78 -11.99
C GLU A 525 -12.57 -35.04 -12.31
N HIS A 526 -13.75 -34.91 -12.93
CA HIS A 526 -14.60 -36.05 -13.30
C HIS A 526 -14.20 -36.75 -14.62
N GLN A 527 -14.04 -36.01 -15.72
CA GLN A 527 -13.88 -36.57 -17.07
C GLN A 527 -12.41 -36.76 -17.48
N MET A 528 -11.50 -35.95 -16.94
CA MET A 528 -10.05 -36.13 -17.17
C MET A 528 -9.34 -36.86 -16.03
N GLN A 529 -9.93 -36.93 -14.83
CA GLN A 529 -9.27 -37.43 -13.60
C GLN A 529 -8.01 -36.61 -13.22
N ILE A 530 -7.98 -35.33 -13.62
CA ILE A 530 -6.85 -34.41 -13.38
C ILE A 530 -7.17 -33.48 -12.22
N TYR A 531 -6.25 -33.40 -11.26
CA TYR A 531 -6.36 -32.54 -10.07
C TYR A 531 -5.38 -31.36 -10.08
N GLY A 532 -4.46 -31.30 -11.07
CA GLY A 532 -3.41 -30.30 -11.18
C GLY A 532 -3.48 -29.48 -12.47
N GLU A 533 -3.33 -28.16 -12.35
CA GLU A 533 -3.45 -27.23 -13.48
C GLU A 533 -2.37 -27.43 -14.56
N ASP A 534 -1.13 -27.76 -14.16
CA ASP A 534 -0.03 -28.01 -15.10
C ASP A 534 -0.30 -29.18 -16.05
N GLU A 535 -0.94 -30.24 -15.55
CA GLU A 535 -1.29 -31.43 -16.33
C GLU A 535 -2.47 -31.18 -17.26
N PHE A 536 -3.48 -30.42 -16.81
CA PHE A 536 -4.52 -29.91 -17.70
C PHE A 536 -3.94 -29.07 -18.85
N TRP A 537 -2.98 -28.19 -18.56
CA TRP A 537 -2.33 -27.39 -19.60
C TRP A 537 -1.39 -28.19 -20.51
N SER A 538 -0.75 -29.28 -20.04
CA SER A 538 0.02 -30.17 -20.94
C SER A 538 -0.89 -30.84 -21.96
N ILE A 539 -2.11 -31.22 -21.56
CA ILE A 539 -3.14 -31.73 -22.45
C ILE A 539 -3.64 -30.64 -23.43
N MET A 540 -4.15 -29.52 -22.91
CA MET A 540 -4.79 -28.46 -23.72
C MET A 540 -3.87 -27.85 -24.79
N LYS A 541 -2.58 -27.67 -24.49
CA LYS A 541 -1.59 -27.12 -25.45
C LYS A 541 -1.53 -27.87 -26.78
N ARG A 542 -1.86 -29.17 -26.79
CA ARG A 542 -1.86 -30.00 -28.01
C ARG A 542 -3.03 -29.65 -28.95
N SER A 543 -4.19 -29.30 -28.40
CA SER A 543 -5.40 -28.99 -29.17
C SER A 543 -5.54 -27.49 -29.49
N MET A 544 -4.90 -26.59 -28.74
CA MET A 544 -4.96 -25.13 -28.90
C MET A 544 -4.25 -24.54 -30.15
N HIS A 545 -4.12 -25.32 -31.24
CA HIS A 545 -3.36 -25.00 -32.44
C HIS A 545 -3.74 -23.69 -33.17
N ARG A 546 -4.94 -23.13 -32.94
CA ARG A 546 -5.41 -21.83 -33.50
C ARG A 546 -5.18 -20.63 -32.57
N TYR A 547 -4.84 -20.88 -31.31
CA TYR A 547 -4.64 -19.85 -30.29
C TYR A 547 -3.15 -19.62 -30.00
N HIS A 548 -2.85 -18.53 -29.29
CA HIS A 548 -1.58 -18.29 -28.64
C HIS A 548 -1.82 -17.82 -27.20
N VAL A 549 -0.86 -18.09 -26.31
CA VAL A 549 -0.87 -17.61 -24.92
C VAL A 549 0.31 -16.68 -24.73
N ASN A 550 0.06 -15.42 -24.36
CA ASN A 550 1.12 -14.45 -24.14
C ASN A 550 1.59 -14.42 -22.66
N GLY A 551 2.72 -13.76 -22.38
CA GLY A 551 3.37 -13.72 -21.06
C GLY A 551 2.58 -13.04 -19.93
N PHE A 552 1.34 -12.62 -20.17
CA PHE A 552 0.39 -12.16 -19.14
C PHE A 552 -0.74 -13.18 -18.89
N GLY A 553 -0.65 -14.37 -19.48
CA GLY A 553 -1.66 -15.42 -19.38
C GLY A 553 -2.86 -15.25 -20.32
N HIS A 554 -2.89 -14.26 -21.21
CA HIS A 554 -4.00 -14.13 -22.16
C HIS A 554 -3.89 -15.18 -23.27
N ILE A 555 -4.89 -16.06 -23.34
CA ILE A 555 -5.24 -16.84 -24.52
C ILE A 555 -5.90 -15.89 -25.52
N THR A 556 -5.48 -15.96 -26.79
CA THR A 556 -5.96 -15.10 -27.89
C THR A 556 -5.79 -15.78 -29.25
N PRO A 557 -6.65 -15.52 -30.26
CA PRO A 557 -6.40 -15.96 -31.64
C PRO A 557 -5.07 -15.38 -32.17
N LYS A 558 -4.42 -16.07 -33.10
CA LYS A 558 -3.05 -15.73 -33.58
C LYS A 558 -2.88 -14.35 -34.23
N GLU A 559 -3.96 -13.66 -34.56
CA GLU A 559 -3.95 -12.33 -35.20
C GLU A 559 -4.49 -11.21 -34.30
N PHE A 560 -4.85 -11.51 -33.04
CA PHE A 560 -5.54 -10.60 -32.13
C PHE A 560 -4.66 -10.08 -31.00
N SER A 561 -4.85 -8.81 -30.62
CA SER A 561 -4.21 -8.19 -29.45
C SER A 561 -5.18 -8.07 -28.28
N ALA A 562 -4.80 -8.60 -27.12
CA ALA A 562 -5.58 -8.51 -25.88
C ALA A 562 -5.74 -7.06 -25.39
N ASN A 563 -6.98 -6.67 -25.08
CA ASN A 563 -7.37 -5.41 -24.45
C ASN A 563 -8.53 -5.64 -23.44
N PRO A 564 -8.28 -6.38 -22.33
CA PRO A 564 -9.32 -6.72 -21.35
C PRO A 564 -9.93 -5.49 -20.68
N ASP A 565 -9.19 -4.38 -20.63
CA ASP A 565 -9.67 -3.10 -20.11
C ASP A 565 -10.82 -2.52 -20.94
N GLU A 566 -10.77 -2.60 -22.28
CA GLU A 566 -11.89 -2.15 -23.12
C GLU A 566 -12.99 -3.20 -23.22
N ASP A 567 -12.68 -4.49 -23.08
CA ASP A 567 -13.71 -5.54 -23.00
C ASP A 567 -14.66 -5.35 -21.81
N VAL A 568 -14.13 -5.12 -20.60
CA VAL A 568 -14.94 -4.83 -19.41
C VAL A 568 -15.69 -3.51 -19.56
N ARG A 569 -15.07 -2.46 -20.11
CA ARG A 569 -15.73 -1.17 -20.35
C ARG A 569 -16.83 -1.21 -21.41
N ARG A 570 -16.64 -2.01 -22.48
CA ARG A 570 -17.65 -2.24 -23.51
C ARG A 570 -18.81 -3.03 -22.93
N TYR A 571 -18.55 -4.14 -22.25
CA TYR A 571 -19.61 -4.96 -21.66
C TYR A 571 -20.51 -4.15 -20.69
N ILE A 572 -19.92 -3.38 -19.76
CA ILE A 572 -20.68 -2.55 -18.80
C ILE A 572 -21.43 -1.38 -19.50
N ARG A 573 -20.97 -0.94 -20.68
CA ARG A 573 -21.65 0.06 -21.52
C ARG A 573 -22.85 -0.56 -22.26
N ASP A 574 -22.69 -1.76 -22.78
CA ASP A 574 -23.69 -2.44 -23.62
C ASP A 574 -24.82 -3.07 -22.78
N VAL A 575 -24.57 -3.38 -21.51
CA VAL A 575 -25.57 -3.86 -20.54
C VAL A 575 -26.72 -2.86 -20.29
N GLN A 576 -26.48 -1.55 -20.45
CA GLN A 576 -27.50 -0.48 -20.38
C GLN A 576 -28.37 -0.45 -19.09
N ARG A 577 -27.89 -1.02 -17.99
CA ARG A 577 -28.54 -1.02 -16.66
C ARG A 577 -27.51 -1.03 -15.53
N GLU A 578 -28.00 -0.97 -14.29
CA GLU A 578 -27.22 -1.32 -13.10
C GLU A 578 -26.84 -2.81 -13.10
N ILE A 579 -25.59 -3.12 -12.76
CA ILE A 579 -25.02 -4.48 -12.71
C ILE A 579 -24.11 -4.65 -11.47
N THR A 580 -24.13 -5.83 -10.88
CA THR A 580 -23.33 -6.20 -9.69
C THR A 580 -21.97 -6.79 -10.06
N TYR A 581 -21.02 -6.83 -9.10
CA TYR A 581 -19.80 -7.61 -9.28
C TYR A 581 -20.08 -9.10 -9.50
N ASP A 582 -21.10 -9.66 -8.85
CA ASP A 582 -21.42 -11.09 -8.90
C ASP A 582 -21.91 -11.48 -10.30
N GLU A 583 -22.76 -10.65 -10.92
CA GLU A 583 -23.15 -10.78 -12.34
C GLU A 583 -21.94 -10.62 -13.27
N LEU A 584 -21.06 -9.64 -13.02
CA LEU A 584 -19.85 -9.45 -13.83
C LEU A 584 -18.87 -10.63 -13.72
N GLU A 585 -18.75 -11.26 -12.55
CA GLU A 585 -17.92 -12.44 -12.32
C GLU A 585 -18.49 -13.67 -13.04
N GLN A 586 -19.83 -13.78 -13.13
CA GLN A 586 -20.51 -14.83 -13.88
C GLN A 586 -20.40 -14.63 -15.40
N ASP A 587 -20.75 -13.44 -15.91
CA ASP A 587 -20.82 -13.16 -17.35
C ASP A 587 -19.43 -12.97 -17.99
N LEU A 588 -18.43 -12.53 -17.22
CA LEU A 588 -17.03 -12.35 -17.65
C LEU A 588 -16.07 -13.31 -16.92
N TRP A 589 -16.50 -14.53 -16.60
CA TRP A 589 -15.71 -15.54 -15.86
C TRP A 589 -14.29 -15.76 -16.42
N PHE A 590 -14.10 -15.53 -17.71
CA PHE A 590 -12.83 -15.61 -18.43
C PHE A 590 -11.87 -14.42 -18.19
N ILE A 591 -12.24 -13.49 -17.30
CA ILE A 591 -11.42 -12.36 -16.83
C ILE A 591 -11.38 -12.38 -15.28
N PRO A 592 -10.20 -12.31 -14.64
CA PRO A 592 -10.12 -12.37 -13.18
C PRO A 592 -10.91 -11.25 -12.51
N ILE A 593 -11.65 -11.57 -11.46
CA ILE A 593 -12.50 -10.59 -10.77
C ILE A 593 -11.74 -9.37 -10.24
N ASP A 594 -10.47 -9.53 -9.84
CA ASP A 594 -9.62 -8.39 -9.46
C ASP A 594 -9.26 -7.47 -10.64
N LYS A 595 -9.18 -8.02 -11.86
CA LYS A 595 -9.02 -7.22 -13.08
C LYS A 595 -10.31 -6.47 -13.43
N ILE A 596 -11.47 -7.11 -13.28
CA ILE A 596 -12.79 -6.45 -13.41
C ILE A 596 -12.90 -5.30 -12.39
N LYS A 597 -12.63 -5.59 -11.11
CA LYS A 597 -12.59 -4.61 -10.00
C LYS A 597 -11.59 -3.47 -10.27
N GLN A 598 -10.43 -3.75 -10.87
CA GLN A 598 -9.47 -2.72 -11.28
C GLN A 598 -10.08 -1.76 -12.32
N VAL A 599 -10.62 -2.30 -13.42
CA VAL A 599 -11.16 -1.51 -14.52
C VAL A 599 -12.38 -0.69 -14.09
N VAL A 600 -13.26 -1.27 -13.28
CA VAL A 600 -14.43 -0.58 -12.69
C VAL A 600 -14.01 0.59 -11.79
N ARG A 601 -12.95 0.41 -10.99
CA ARG A 601 -12.43 1.48 -10.10
C ARG A 601 -11.68 2.58 -10.84
N SER A 602 -10.97 2.26 -11.93
CA SER A 602 -10.18 3.25 -12.70
C SER A 602 -10.99 4.01 -13.75
N THR A 603 -12.15 3.47 -14.17
CA THR A 603 -12.97 4.06 -15.22
C THR A 603 -14.01 5.01 -14.62
N SER A 604 -13.73 6.31 -14.60
CA SER A 604 -14.61 7.31 -13.99
C SER A 604 -16.03 7.38 -14.60
N SER A 605 -16.20 6.95 -15.86
CA SER A 605 -17.49 6.85 -16.54
C SER A 605 -18.33 5.62 -16.14
N ILE A 606 -17.84 4.78 -15.23
CA ILE A 606 -18.60 3.73 -14.56
C ILE A 606 -18.91 4.21 -13.14
N ILE A 607 -20.15 4.63 -12.90
CA ILE A 607 -20.57 5.12 -11.60
C ILE A 607 -20.96 3.96 -10.68
N ASN A 608 -20.47 3.98 -9.44
CA ASN A 608 -20.94 3.08 -8.39
C ASN A 608 -22.33 3.53 -7.91
N THR A 609 -23.38 2.72 -8.03
CA THR A 609 -24.74 3.17 -7.68
C THR A 609 -25.17 2.71 -6.29
N ALA A 610 -24.82 1.48 -5.90
CA ALA A 610 -25.05 0.87 -4.58
C ALA A 610 -23.86 -0.03 -4.17
N THR A 611 -23.93 -0.70 -3.02
CA THR A 611 -22.87 -1.63 -2.56
C THR A 611 -22.64 -2.73 -3.60
N ASN A 612 -21.43 -2.83 -4.13
CA ASN A 612 -21.04 -3.74 -5.23
C ASN A 612 -21.82 -3.58 -6.56
N THR A 613 -22.64 -2.53 -6.71
CA THR A 613 -23.43 -2.25 -7.93
C THR A 613 -22.89 -1.05 -8.69
N TYR A 614 -22.85 -1.14 -10.02
CA TYR A 614 -22.25 -0.16 -10.93
C TYR A 614 -23.11 0.02 -12.19
N MET A 615 -22.93 1.14 -12.89
CA MET A 615 -23.59 1.42 -14.16
C MET A 615 -22.68 2.29 -15.04
N SER A 616 -22.68 2.07 -16.36
CA SER A 616 -22.06 3.03 -17.29
C SER A 616 -22.89 4.31 -17.36
N ILE A 617 -22.25 5.48 -17.31
CA ILE A 617 -22.95 6.76 -17.47
C ILE A 617 -23.65 6.88 -18.84
N ALA A 618 -23.17 6.15 -19.86
CA ALA A 618 -23.79 6.08 -21.18
C ALA A 618 -25.17 5.38 -21.18
N ALA A 619 -25.57 4.73 -20.09
CA ALA A 619 -26.89 4.16 -19.88
C ALA A 619 -27.87 5.13 -19.16
N PHE A 620 -27.39 6.29 -18.70
CA PHE A 620 -28.25 7.25 -17.99
C PHE A 620 -29.03 8.12 -19.00
N PRO A 621 -30.38 8.06 -19.03
CA PRO A 621 -31.18 8.59 -20.12
C PRO A 621 -31.44 10.10 -19.97
N ILE A 622 -30.43 10.91 -20.30
CA ILE A 622 -30.52 12.38 -20.36
C ILE A 622 -29.83 12.92 -21.62
N THR A 623 -30.48 13.83 -22.32
CA THR A 623 -29.90 14.54 -23.48
C THR A 623 -29.07 15.75 -23.05
N THR A 624 -28.20 16.26 -23.94
CA THR A 624 -27.42 17.48 -23.67
C THR A 624 -28.30 18.70 -23.44
N GLU A 625 -29.46 18.81 -24.10
CA GLU A 625 -30.41 19.91 -23.91
C GLU A 625 -31.06 19.86 -22.52
N GLU A 626 -31.48 18.67 -22.08
CA GLU A 626 -31.99 18.45 -20.73
C GLU A 626 -30.92 18.69 -19.66
N LEU A 627 -29.69 18.21 -19.89
CA LEU A 627 -28.56 18.41 -18.99
C LEU A 627 -28.24 19.91 -18.80
N ASN A 628 -28.42 20.73 -19.84
CA ASN A 628 -28.30 22.18 -19.76
C ASN A 628 -29.38 22.79 -18.85
N LYS A 629 -30.65 22.38 -19.01
CA LYS A 629 -31.75 22.84 -18.15
C LYS A 629 -31.55 22.44 -16.69
N VAL A 630 -31.13 21.18 -16.45
CA VAL A 630 -30.80 20.67 -15.12
C VAL A 630 -29.70 21.51 -14.45
N ARG A 631 -28.64 21.87 -15.19
CA ARG A 631 -27.59 22.77 -14.69
C ARG A 631 -28.16 24.12 -14.23
N ASP A 632 -29.07 24.72 -14.98
CA ASP A 632 -29.62 26.04 -14.65
C ASP A 632 -30.61 25.99 -13.49
N VAL A 633 -31.42 24.92 -13.38
CA VAL A 633 -32.25 24.65 -12.19
C VAL A 633 -31.37 24.51 -10.94
N ILE A 634 -30.27 23.77 -11.01
CA ILE A 634 -29.33 23.61 -9.88
C ILE A 634 -28.66 24.95 -9.53
N LYS A 635 -28.24 25.76 -10.51
CA LYS A 635 -27.66 27.10 -10.27
C LYS A 635 -28.64 28.00 -9.51
N ASN A 636 -29.89 28.04 -9.93
CA ASN A 636 -30.93 28.85 -9.28
C ASN A 636 -31.21 28.34 -7.85
N ALA A 637 -31.37 27.03 -7.67
CA ALA A 637 -31.65 26.44 -6.36
C ALA A 637 -30.47 26.63 -5.36
N ILE A 638 -29.22 26.55 -5.82
CA ILE A 638 -28.02 26.85 -5.00
C ILE A 638 -27.97 28.32 -4.58
N VAL A 639 -28.38 29.27 -5.43
CA VAL A 639 -28.41 30.70 -5.07
C VAL A 639 -29.39 30.98 -3.93
N THR A 640 -30.49 30.22 -3.84
CA THR A 640 -31.48 30.32 -2.76
C THR A 640 -31.19 29.45 -1.53
N ALA A 641 -30.17 28.57 -1.57
CA ALA A 641 -29.87 27.64 -0.48
C ALA A 641 -29.01 28.27 0.63
N PRO A 642 -29.21 27.92 1.92
CA PRO A 642 -28.35 28.34 3.03
C PRO A 642 -26.86 28.06 2.73
N ALA A 643 -25.99 29.03 3.01
CA ALA A 643 -24.55 29.04 2.67
C ALA A 643 -24.18 28.61 1.22
N ARG A 644 -25.14 28.65 0.28
CA ARG A 644 -25.03 28.08 -1.09
C ARG A 644 -24.78 26.56 -1.13
N GLN A 645 -25.28 25.83 -0.14
CA GLN A 645 -25.19 24.36 -0.05
C GLN A 645 -26.58 23.74 -0.23
N LEU A 646 -26.91 23.33 -1.45
CA LEU A 646 -28.20 22.71 -1.77
C LEU A 646 -28.20 21.25 -1.32
N GLN A 647 -29.17 20.81 -0.50
CA GLN A 647 -29.26 19.40 -0.12
C GLN A 647 -29.42 18.49 -1.35
N ALA A 648 -28.84 17.29 -1.31
CA ALA A 648 -28.79 16.41 -2.47
C ALA A 648 -30.16 15.77 -2.81
N GLU A 649 -31.06 15.60 -1.83
CA GLU A 649 -32.46 15.21 -2.10
C GLU A 649 -33.29 16.39 -2.64
N GLU A 650 -33.11 17.57 -2.06
CA GLU A 650 -33.71 18.83 -2.52
C GLU A 650 -33.36 19.12 -3.98
N CYS A 651 -32.10 18.91 -4.36
CA CYS A 651 -31.63 19.02 -5.73
C CYS A 651 -32.47 18.15 -6.71
N ARG A 652 -32.69 16.86 -6.39
CA ARG A 652 -33.55 15.98 -7.20
C ARG A 652 -34.99 16.47 -7.22
N ARG A 653 -35.52 16.94 -6.08
CA ARG A 653 -36.90 17.47 -5.98
C ARG A 653 -37.11 18.72 -6.84
N GLN A 654 -36.18 19.68 -6.81
CA GLN A 654 -36.24 20.90 -7.62
C GLN A 654 -36.23 20.57 -9.12
N ILE A 655 -35.33 19.68 -9.57
CA ILE A 655 -35.31 19.18 -10.96
C ILE A 655 -36.63 18.48 -11.33
N TYR A 656 -37.22 17.71 -10.43
CA TYR A 656 -38.47 16.97 -10.70
C TYR A 656 -39.74 17.82 -10.64
N CYS A 657 -39.68 18.98 -9.99
CA CYS A 657 -40.77 19.97 -9.94
C CYS A 657 -40.68 21.01 -11.07
N ASP A 658 -39.50 21.22 -11.66
CA ASP A 658 -39.33 22.18 -12.75
C ASP A 658 -40.17 21.83 -13.98
N SER A 659 -40.70 22.88 -14.63
CA SER A 659 -41.68 22.72 -15.70
C SER A 659 -41.09 22.28 -17.04
N GLU A 660 -39.78 22.47 -17.23
CA GLU A 660 -39.03 22.11 -18.42
C GLU A 660 -38.28 20.77 -18.29
N CYS A 661 -38.00 20.32 -17.07
CA CYS A 661 -37.30 19.07 -16.76
C CYS A 661 -38.22 17.83 -16.65
N LYS A 662 -39.49 17.93 -17.10
CA LYS A 662 -40.49 16.84 -17.00
C LYS A 662 -40.06 15.53 -17.68
N SER A 663 -39.37 15.61 -18.81
CA SER A 663 -38.83 14.44 -19.52
C SER A 663 -37.71 13.77 -18.72
N VAL A 664 -36.81 14.56 -18.11
CA VAL A 664 -35.78 14.06 -17.18
C VAL A 664 -36.43 13.28 -16.05
N LYS A 665 -37.50 13.82 -15.44
CA LYS A 665 -38.25 13.09 -14.42
C LYS A 665 -38.73 11.73 -14.97
N ILE A 666 -39.50 11.72 -16.06
CA ILE A 666 -40.08 10.49 -16.63
C ILE A 666 -39.00 9.44 -16.95
N ASN A 667 -37.89 9.87 -17.55
CA ASN A 667 -36.80 8.99 -17.97
C ASN A 667 -35.98 8.46 -16.79
N THR A 668 -35.93 9.18 -15.66
CA THR A 668 -35.02 8.87 -14.54
C THR A 668 -35.70 8.53 -13.21
N GLU A 669 -37.03 8.50 -13.14
CA GLU A 669 -37.82 8.10 -11.97
C GLU A 669 -37.54 6.66 -11.52
N ILE A 670 -37.13 5.77 -12.45
CA ILE A 670 -36.71 4.39 -12.16
C ILE A 670 -35.42 4.26 -11.33
N PHE A 671 -34.55 5.27 -11.33
CA PHE A 671 -33.26 5.19 -10.65
C PHE A 671 -33.36 5.59 -9.17
N SER A 672 -32.53 4.97 -8.34
CA SER A 672 -32.35 5.40 -6.95
C SER A 672 -31.83 6.84 -6.86
N THR A 673 -32.13 7.53 -5.76
CA THR A 673 -31.64 8.91 -5.55
C THR A 673 -30.11 8.98 -5.58
N THR A 674 -29.42 7.98 -5.04
CA THR A 674 -27.96 7.83 -5.11
C THR A 674 -27.45 7.69 -6.55
N CYS A 675 -28.12 6.86 -7.38
CA CYS A 675 -27.76 6.67 -8.78
C CYS A 675 -27.96 7.97 -9.59
N PHE A 676 -29.11 8.62 -9.43
CA PHE A 676 -29.40 9.92 -10.04
C PHE A 676 -28.38 11.00 -9.66
N GLN A 677 -28.08 11.16 -8.37
CA GLN A 677 -27.10 12.14 -7.87
C GLN A 677 -25.69 11.90 -8.43
N LYS A 678 -25.24 10.63 -8.49
CA LYS A 678 -23.92 10.30 -9.04
C LYS A 678 -23.85 10.44 -10.55
N ALA A 679 -24.95 10.17 -11.27
CA ALA A 679 -25.02 10.37 -12.71
C ALA A 679 -24.96 11.87 -13.07
N ILE A 680 -25.86 12.69 -12.51
CA ILE A 680 -25.85 14.14 -12.71
C ILE A 680 -24.53 14.75 -12.19
N GLY A 681 -24.01 14.26 -11.05
CA GLY A 681 -22.75 14.71 -10.48
C GLY A 681 -21.51 14.38 -11.32
N TYR A 682 -21.50 13.28 -12.07
CA TYR A 682 -20.45 13.00 -13.06
C TYR A 682 -20.58 13.89 -14.31
N LEU A 683 -21.81 14.15 -14.77
CA LEU A 683 -22.12 14.90 -15.99
C LEU A 683 -21.96 16.43 -15.82
N LEU A 684 -22.18 16.95 -14.61
CA LEU A 684 -22.04 18.37 -14.26
C LEU A 684 -20.86 18.63 -13.29
N ARG A 685 -19.90 17.69 -13.24
CA ARG A 685 -18.72 17.75 -12.36
C ARG A 685 -17.83 18.98 -12.53
N ASP A 686 -17.98 19.70 -13.65
CA ASP A 686 -17.17 20.87 -13.99
C ASP A 686 -17.84 22.17 -13.52
N ASP A 687 -19.17 22.19 -13.35
CA ASP A 687 -19.95 23.30 -12.75
C ASP A 687 -20.03 23.18 -11.21
N PHE A 688 -20.16 21.96 -10.69
CA PHE A 688 -20.53 21.69 -9.30
C PHE A 688 -19.65 20.64 -8.62
N ASN A 689 -19.71 20.63 -7.29
CA ASN A 689 -19.27 19.53 -6.45
C ASN A 689 -20.51 18.79 -5.90
N PHE A 690 -20.55 17.47 -6.07
CA PHE A 690 -21.64 16.60 -5.59
C PHE A 690 -21.13 15.68 -4.49
N THR A 691 -21.73 15.79 -3.31
CA THR A 691 -21.50 14.89 -2.17
C THR A 691 -22.79 14.13 -1.82
N PRO A 692 -22.74 13.06 -1.00
CA PRO A 692 -23.93 12.31 -0.59
C PRO A 692 -24.96 13.12 0.21
N LYS A 693 -24.63 14.33 0.66
CA LYS A 693 -25.52 15.22 1.44
C LYS A 693 -25.85 16.52 0.71
N PHE A 694 -24.90 17.10 -0.01
CA PHE A 694 -25.01 18.43 -0.61
C PHE A 694 -24.43 18.54 -2.02
N VAL A 695 -24.98 19.47 -2.77
CA VAL A 695 -24.46 19.99 -4.04
C VAL A 695 -24.02 21.45 -3.82
N THR A 696 -22.76 21.75 -4.12
CA THR A 696 -22.18 23.10 -4.00
C THR A 696 -21.59 23.55 -5.34
N PRO A 697 -21.35 24.85 -5.58
CA PRO A 697 -20.52 25.30 -6.70
C PRO A 697 -19.12 24.68 -6.63
N LYS A 698 -18.50 24.41 -7.79
CA LYS A 698 -17.25 23.63 -7.89
C LYS A 698 -16.13 24.01 -6.90
N ASN A 699 -16.00 25.31 -6.61
CA ASN A 699 -14.93 25.89 -5.79
C ASN A 699 -15.41 26.35 -4.40
N VAL A 700 -16.54 25.84 -3.89
CA VAL A 700 -17.04 26.11 -2.53
C VAL A 700 -16.80 24.88 -1.66
N GLU A 701 -15.81 25.00 -0.77
CA GLU A 701 -15.59 24.02 0.31
C GLU A 701 -16.77 24.01 1.29
N MET A 702 -17.11 22.82 1.79
CA MET A 702 -18.26 22.62 2.69
C MET A 702 -17.90 22.95 4.14
N ASP A 703 -17.78 24.25 4.46
CA ASP A 703 -17.70 24.69 5.85
C ASP A 703 -19.09 24.58 6.53
N THR A 704 -19.29 23.50 7.27
CA THR A 704 -20.49 23.30 8.12
C THR A 704 -20.49 24.22 9.33
N GLY A 705 -19.33 24.71 9.76
CA GLY A 705 -19.21 25.72 10.80
C GLY A 705 -19.68 27.09 10.34
N LYS A 706 -19.42 27.46 9.09
CA LYS A 706 -20.02 28.66 8.47
C LYS A 706 -21.55 28.58 8.42
N MET A 707 -22.13 27.42 8.17
CA MET A 707 -23.59 27.25 8.26
C MET A 707 -24.13 27.51 9.68
N TYR A 708 -23.45 27.02 10.73
CA TYR A 708 -23.85 27.34 12.12
C TYR A 708 -23.60 28.81 12.50
N ARG A 709 -22.52 29.45 12.02
CA ARG A 709 -22.28 30.89 12.19
C ARG A 709 -23.40 31.71 11.53
N GLU A 710 -23.66 31.50 10.24
CA GLU A 710 -24.75 32.19 9.52
C GLU A 710 -26.13 31.94 10.16
N PHE A 711 -26.36 30.80 10.81
CA PHE A 711 -27.59 30.56 11.58
C PHE A 711 -27.69 31.43 12.84
N CYS A 712 -26.58 31.62 13.57
CA CYS A 712 -26.53 32.42 14.81
C CYS A 712 -26.47 33.93 14.52
N ASP A 713 -25.60 34.36 13.59
CA ASP A 713 -25.38 35.77 13.24
C ASP A 713 -26.69 36.50 12.89
N ASN A 714 -27.55 35.83 12.11
CA ASN A 714 -28.84 36.34 11.64
C ASN A 714 -29.97 36.31 12.69
N ARG A 715 -29.69 35.96 13.96
CA ARG A 715 -30.69 35.83 15.03
C ARG A 715 -30.20 36.48 16.33
N ASP A 716 -31.12 37.10 17.07
CA ASP A 716 -30.85 37.62 18.42
C ASP A 716 -31.26 36.61 19.50
N GLN A 717 -32.16 35.68 19.16
CA GLN A 717 -32.57 34.54 19.98
C GLN A 717 -33.07 33.39 19.09
N PHE A 718 -32.99 32.15 19.58
CA PHE A 718 -33.64 30.97 18.99
C PHE A 718 -33.89 29.87 20.03
N THR A 719 -34.72 28.90 19.67
CA THR A 719 -35.03 27.73 20.50
C THR A 719 -34.18 26.51 20.12
N LEU A 720 -34.07 25.56 21.05
CA LEU A 720 -33.42 24.28 20.86
C LEU A 720 -34.07 23.46 19.74
N GLU A 721 -35.38 23.57 19.52
CA GLU A 721 -36.03 22.84 18.43
C GLU A 721 -35.79 23.48 17.06
N GLU A 722 -35.74 24.82 16.94
CA GLU A 722 -35.30 25.49 15.70
C GLU A 722 -33.84 25.11 15.34
N LEU A 723 -32.96 25.04 16.35
CA LEU A 723 -31.58 24.58 16.19
C LEU A 723 -31.51 23.10 15.76
N LYS A 724 -32.42 22.26 16.28
CA LYS A 724 -32.55 20.85 15.87
C LYS A 724 -33.13 20.72 14.46
N GLU A 725 -34.11 21.52 14.09
CA GLU A 725 -34.65 21.55 12.72
C GLU A 725 -33.58 21.93 11.72
N PHE A 726 -32.80 22.99 12.00
CA PHE A 726 -31.63 23.34 11.20
C PHE A 726 -30.59 22.20 11.16
N SER A 727 -30.25 21.59 12.30
CA SER A 727 -29.32 20.45 12.36
C SER A 727 -29.79 19.21 11.55
N LYS A 728 -31.10 18.96 11.50
CA LYS A 728 -31.72 17.94 10.61
C LYS A 728 -31.60 18.36 9.15
N GLU A 729 -31.93 19.62 8.84
CA GLU A 729 -31.88 20.22 7.49
C GLU A 729 -30.47 20.12 6.88
N ILE A 730 -29.45 20.61 7.59
CA ILE A 730 -28.05 20.50 7.13
C ILE A 730 -27.41 19.13 7.41
N ASN A 731 -28.16 18.19 8.00
CA ASN A 731 -27.73 16.80 8.25
C ASN A 731 -26.35 16.73 8.93
N THR A 732 -26.12 17.52 9.98
CA THR A 732 -24.89 17.52 10.78
C THR A 732 -25.21 17.57 12.29
N PRO A 733 -24.38 16.95 13.15
CA PRO A 733 -24.47 17.16 14.59
C PRO A 733 -24.32 18.64 14.96
N ILE A 734 -25.06 19.07 15.99
CA ILE A 734 -25.03 20.43 16.52
C ILE A 734 -23.61 20.81 16.96
N ARG A 735 -23.05 21.85 16.31
CA ARG A 735 -21.73 22.42 16.63
C ARG A 735 -21.83 23.37 17.83
N HIS A 736 -21.95 22.79 19.03
CA HIS A 736 -22.04 23.54 20.29
C HIS A 736 -20.85 24.47 20.52
N ASP A 737 -19.66 24.08 20.05
CA ASP A 737 -18.46 24.92 20.02
C ASP A 737 -18.73 26.27 19.32
N ILE A 738 -19.28 26.22 18.10
CA ILE A 738 -19.56 27.42 17.29
C ILE A 738 -20.78 28.21 17.81
N ILE A 739 -21.74 27.52 18.42
CA ILE A 739 -22.92 28.16 18.98
C ILE A 739 -22.55 28.97 20.23
N HIS A 740 -21.69 28.45 21.09
CA HIS A 740 -21.27 29.12 22.32
C HIS A 740 -20.15 30.17 22.13
N ASP A 741 -19.64 30.34 20.90
CA ASP A 741 -18.87 31.53 20.48
C ASP A 741 -19.73 32.81 20.45
N THR A 742 -21.05 32.70 20.18
CA THR A 742 -21.94 33.85 19.89
C THR A 742 -23.29 33.83 20.62
N MET A 743 -23.70 32.69 21.18
CA MET A 743 -25.00 32.49 21.81
C MET A 743 -24.90 31.87 23.21
N VAL A 744 -25.59 32.48 24.17
CA VAL A 744 -25.72 32.02 25.56
C VAL A 744 -27.01 31.23 25.70
N ARG A 745 -26.93 30.03 26.27
CA ARG A 745 -28.13 29.22 26.58
C ARG A 745 -28.65 29.60 27.96
N ILE A 746 -29.78 30.30 28.01
CA ILE A 746 -30.32 30.87 29.26
C ILE A 746 -31.16 29.87 30.06
N ASP A 747 -31.81 28.92 29.38
CA ASP A 747 -32.63 27.87 30.00
C ASP A 747 -32.61 26.56 29.17
N LYS A 748 -33.56 25.66 29.43
CA LYS A 748 -33.63 24.36 28.73
C LYS A 748 -33.84 24.53 27.22
N GLU A 749 -34.67 25.48 26.79
CA GLU A 749 -35.07 25.61 25.40
C GLU A 749 -34.45 26.85 24.72
N ASN A 750 -34.18 27.94 25.44
CA ASN A 750 -33.85 29.23 24.82
C ASN A 750 -32.35 29.55 24.77
N PHE A 751 -31.91 30.06 23.61
CA PHE A 751 -30.61 30.67 23.36
C PHE A 751 -30.81 32.15 23.00
N VAL A 752 -29.92 33.02 23.47
CA VAL A 752 -29.90 34.46 23.18
C VAL A 752 -28.47 34.91 22.82
N LYS A 753 -28.33 36.00 22.08
CA LYS A 753 -27.03 36.53 21.65
C LYS A 753 -26.16 36.95 22.83
N ASP A 754 -24.86 36.73 22.73
CA ASP A 754 -23.82 37.13 23.70
C ASP A 754 -23.99 38.56 24.23
N SER A 755 -24.18 39.49 23.30
CA SER A 755 -24.36 40.93 23.46
C SER A 755 -25.64 41.34 24.19
N LEU A 756 -26.55 40.40 24.48
CA LEU A 756 -27.72 40.62 25.33
C LEU A 756 -27.48 40.20 26.79
N VAL A 757 -26.41 39.47 27.10
CA VAL A 757 -26.15 38.90 28.44
C VAL A 757 -24.93 39.54 29.09
N VAL A 758 -25.16 40.40 30.09
CA VAL A 758 -24.08 41.10 30.81
C VAL A 758 -23.70 40.32 32.07
N PHE A 759 -22.53 39.67 32.05
CA PHE A 759 -21.92 39.04 33.22
C PHE A 759 -20.89 39.97 33.89
N ASP A 760 -20.93 40.04 35.23
CA ASP A 760 -19.82 40.56 36.02
C ASP A 760 -18.93 39.39 36.45
N SER A 761 -18.10 38.89 35.52
CA SER A 761 -17.30 37.67 35.75
C SER A 761 -16.42 37.75 36.99
N LYS A 762 -15.97 38.95 37.37
CA LYS A 762 -15.12 39.14 38.55
C LYS A 762 -15.89 38.99 39.86
N LYS A 763 -17.13 39.51 39.94
CA LYS A 763 -18.00 39.21 41.09
C LYS A 763 -18.47 37.76 41.11
N ILE A 764 -18.76 37.16 39.95
CA ILE A 764 -19.25 35.78 39.86
C ILE A 764 -18.15 34.78 40.24
N ASP A 765 -16.95 34.90 39.66
CA ASP A 765 -15.81 34.02 39.98
C ASP A 765 -15.36 34.16 41.44
N ALA A 766 -15.34 35.38 42.00
CA ALA A 766 -15.06 35.60 43.42
C ALA A 766 -16.13 34.96 44.31
N PHE A 767 -17.41 35.08 43.95
CA PHE A 767 -18.50 34.42 44.70
C PHE A 767 -18.36 32.90 44.69
N ILE A 768 -18.02 32.30 43.53
CA ILE A 768 -17.77 30.85 43.40
C ILE A 768 -16.56 30.43 44.26
N GLU A 769 -15.48 31.21 44.25
CA GLU A 769 -14.25 30.89 45.01
C GLU A 769 -14.47 30.97 46.53
N GLU A 770 -15.15 32.01 47.01
CA GLU A 770 -15.39 32.26 48.43
C GLU A 770 -16.47 31.34 49.04
N ASN A 771 -17.51 30.98 48.27
CA ASN A 771 -18.74 30.37 48.80
C ASN A 771 -19.05 28.96 48.29
N ILE A 772 -18.35 28.47 47.25
CA ILE A 772 -18.73 27.23 46.55
C ILE A 772 -17.55 26.27 46.35
N CYS A 773 -16.54 26.67 45.58
CA CYS A 773 -15.49 25.76 45.07
C CYS A 773 -14.17 25.92 45.82
N THR A 774 -14.14 25.39 47.05
CA THR A 774 -12.94 25.30 47.89
C THR A 774 -11.95 24.21 47.44
N GLY A 775 -12.38 23.27 46.61
CA GLY A 775 -11.54 22.23 46.00
C GLY A 775 -10.99 22.60 44.62
N LYS A 776 -10.27 21.66 43.98
CA LYS A 776 -9.74 21.84 42.62
C LYS A 776 -10.82 21.86 41.52
N TYR A 777 -11.91 21.12 41.74
CA TYR A 777 -12.99 20.90 40.78
C TYR A 777 -14.34 20.71 41.51
N MET A 778 -15.46 20.92 40.80
CA MET A 778 -16.81 20.60 41.28
C MET A 778 -17.76 20.32 40.10
N SER A 779 -18.71 19.38 40.23
CA SER A 779 -19.72 19.13 39.18
C SER A 779 -20.78 20.23 39.14
N LEU A 780 -21.26 20.56 37.93
CA LEU A 780 -22.25 21.62 37.71
C LEU A 780 -23.54 21.41 38.52
N LYS A 781 -24.00 20.16 38.70
CA LYS A 781 -25.19 19.84 39.51
C LYS A 781 -25.06 20.19 40.99
N LYS A 782 -23.86 20.09 41.57
CA LYS A 782 -23.63 20.50 42.97
C LYS A 782 -23.72 22.01 43.10
N ILE A 783 -23.09 22.74 42.17
CA ILE A 783 -23.17 24.21 42.07
C ILE A 783 -24.60 24.68 41.81
N SER A 784 -25.39 23.98 40.98
CA SER A 784 -26.75 24.40 40.59
C SER A 784 -27.73 24.50 41.76
N SER A 785 -27.45 23.82 42.88
CA SER A 785 -28.25 23.96 44.12
C SER A 785 -28.10 25.34 44.78
N LEU A 786 -27.05 26.10 44.45
CA LEU A 786 -26.67 27.38 45.06
C LEU A 786 -26.86 28.59 44.13
N VAL A 787 -27.27 28.39 42.87
CA VAL A 787 -27.29 29.49 41.87
C VAL A 787 -28.27 30.62 42.18
N SER A 788 -29.27 30.38 43.03
CA SER A 788 -30.15 31.41 43.58
C SER A 788 -29.42 32.50 44.37
N ASN A 789 -28.18 32.25 44.81
CA ASN A 789 -27.36 33.17 45.61
C ASN A 789 -26.30 33.92 44.79
N PHE A 790 -26.15 33.62 43.49
CA PHE A 790 -25.14 34.25 42.63
C PHE A 790 -25.44 35.74 42.41
N PRO A 791 -24.42 36.57 42.04
CA PRO A 791 -24.63 37.92 41.54
C PRO A 791 -25.66 37.95 40.41
N SER A 792 -26.56 38.94 40.42
CA SER A 792 -27.63 39.06 39.42
C SER A 792 -27.07 39.37 38.02
N VAL A 793 -27.38 38.51 37.06
CA VAL A 793 -27.26 38.83 35.62
C VAL A 793 -28.41 39.76 35.24
N GLU A 794 -28.16 40.73 34.37
CA GLU A 794 -29.22 41.63 33.91
C GLU A 794 -30.23 40.85 33.03
N ASN A 795 -31.53 41.12 33.20
CA ASN A 795 -32.67 40.51 32.49
C ASN A 795 -32.86 38.98 32.63
N TYR A 796 -31.84 38.21 33.05
CA TYR A 796 -31.87 36.75 33.13
C TYR A 796 -31.76 36.21 34.56
N ARG A 797 -32.43 35.08 34.82
CA ARG A 797 -32.28 34.31 36.07
C ARG A 797 -31.27 33.20 35.86
N TRP A 798 -30.48 32.90 36.89
CA TRP A 798 -29.59 31.75 36.85
C TRP A 798 -30.36 30.43 36.70
N THR A 799 -29.92 29.65 35.72
CA THR A 799 -30.27 28.25 35.53
C THR A 799 -28.97 27.45 35.43
N GLY A 800 -29.04 26.11 35.51
CA GLY A 800 -27.88 25.27 35.25
C GLY A 800 -27.32 25.41 33.83
N TYR A 801 -28.16 25.78 32.85
CA TYR A 801 -27.74 26.04 31.46
C TYR A 801 -27.03 27.39 31.30
N LEU A 802 -27.48 28.42 32.04
CA LEU A 802 -26.78 29.71 32.09
C LEU A 802 -25.43 29.58 32.81
N LEU A 803 -25.37 28.73 33.84
CA LEU A 803 -24.12 28.37 34.53
C LEU A 803 -23.16 27.59 33.62
N GLU A 804 -23.67 26.59 32.89
CA GLU A 804 -22.92 25.81 31.90
C GLU A 804 -22.33 26.74 30.81
N SER A 805 -23.12 27.68 30.30
CA SER A 805 -22.69 28.70 29.32
C SER A 805 -21.66 29.69 29.90
N TYR A 806 -21.86 30.16 31.14
CA TYR A 806 -20.96 31.10 31.81
C TYR A 806 -19.57 30.50 32.04
N ILE A 807 -19.49 29.27 32.56
CA ILE A 807 -18.21 28.61 32.86
C ILE A 807 -17.47 28.21 31.56
N TYR A 808 -18.21 27.97 30.47
CA TYR A 808 -17.61 27.67 29.18
C TYR A 808 -16.97 28.90 28.50
N SER A 809 -17.70 30.02 28.37
CA SER A 809 -17.24 31.17 27.56
C SER A 809 -16.84 32.44 28.34
N TYR A 810 -17.18 32.58 29.63
CA TYR A 810 -17.14 33.91 30.33
C TYR A 810 -16.34 33.96 31.64
N SER A 811 -15.94 32.82 32.23
CA SER A 811 -15.19 32.79 33.49
C SER A 811 -13.70 33.05 33.29
N GLU A 812 -13.11 33.95 34.09
CA GLU A 812 -11.67 34.24 34.11
C GLU A 812 -10.91 33.18 34.92
N LYS A 813 -11.51 32.62 35.98
CA LYS A 813 -10.87 31.67 36.90
C LYS A 813 -11.17 30.20 36.61
N TYR A 814 -12.26 29.87 35.93
CA TYR A 814 -12.74 28.50 35.78
C TYR A 814 -12.78 28.04 34.32
N GLU A 815 -12.82 26.73 34.13
CA GLU A 815 -12.99 26.04 32.84
C GLU A 815 -14.03 24.91 33.00
N LEU A 816 -14.81 24.65 31.94
CA LEU A 816 -15.75 23.54 31.88
C LEU A 816 -15.12 22.35 31.15
N LEU A 817 -14.94 21.22 31.84
CA LEU A 817 -14.85 19.92 31.18
C LEU A 817 -16.22 19.26 31.15
N ASN A 818 -16.76 19.06 29.94
CA ASN A 818 -17.92 18.20 29.69
C ASN A 818 -17.63 17.26 28.51
N SER A 819 -18.40 16.18 28.39
CA SER A 819 -18.28 15.25 27.25
C SER A 819 -19.16 15.64 26.06
N SER A 820 -20.26 16.35 26.34
CA SER A 820 -21.16 16.99 25.38
C SER A 820 -22.16 17.85 26.14
N PHE A 821 -22.49 19.04 25.62
CA PHE A 821 -23.69 19.77 26.04
C PHE A 821 -24.94 18.88 25.87
N SER A 822 -25.91 19.03 26.77
CA SER A 822 -27.01 18.07 26.91
C SER A 822 -28.37 18.73 26.70
N GLU A 823 -29.25 18.06 25.95
CA GLU A 823 -30.56 18.63 25.57
C GLU A 823 -31.49 18.89 26.77
N ASN A 824 -31.56 17.95 27.71
CA ASN A 824 -32.62 17.90 28.73
C ASN A 824 -32.11 18.04 30.17
N ASP A 825 -30.81 18.25 30.34
CA ASP A 825 -30.10 18.31 31.61
C ASP A 825 -28.76 19.04 31.38
N PHE A 826 -28.11 19.56 32.42
CA PHE A 826 -26.79 20.22 32.34
C PHE A 826 -25.76 19.41 33.13
N ASN A 827 -24.62 19.08 32.52
CA ASN A 827 -23.66 18.11 33.08
C ASN A 827 -22.22 18.44 32.70
N GLY A 828 -21.31 18.24 33.64
CA GLY A 828 -19.90 18.54 33.47
C GLY A 828 -19.26 18.97 34.78
N VAL A 829 -17.98 19.30 34.69
CA VAL A 829 -17.11 19.62 35.82
C VAL A 829 -16.50 20.99 35.60
N MET A 830 -16.75 21.89 36.53
CA MET A 830 -16.03 23.15 36.67
C MET A 830 -14.68 22.87 37.33
N ILE A 831 -13.60 23.35 36.73
CA ILE A 831 -12.22 23.20 37.22
C ILE A 831 -11.60 24.58 37.39
N ARG A 832 -10.82 24.79 38.45
CA ARG A 832 -10.03 26.03 38.60
C ARG A 832 -8.83 26.01 37.66
N ARG A 833 -8.60 27.09 36.90
CA ARG A 833 -7.45 27.23 36.00
C ARG A 833 -6.09 27.19 36.73
N ASP A 834 -6.08 27.49 38.03
CA ASP A 834 -4.88 27.43 38.88
C ASP A 834 -4.57 26.02 39.45
N ALA A 835 -5.46 25.03 39.27
CA ALA A 835 -5.31 23.71 39.87
C ALA A 835 -4.26 22.80 39.19
N GLY A 836 -3.67 23.28 38.08
CA GLY A 836 -2.83 22.51 37.14
C GLY A 836 -3.65 21.78 36.08
N LYS A 837 -3.00 21.09 35.15
CA LYS A 837 -3.69 20.21 34.19
C LYS A 837 -4.28 19.01 34.95
N ILE A 838 -5.58 18.75 34.76
CA ILE A 838 -6.30 17.61 35.35
C ILE A 838 -7.01 16.89 34.21
N GLU A 839 -6.82 15.57 34.10
CA GLU A 839 -7.52 14.74 33.11
C GLU A 839 -8.87 14.26 33.65
N TYR A 840 -9.83 13.98 32.77
CA TYR A 840 -11.18 13.55 33.18
C TYR A 840 -11.16 12.21 33.95
N ASP A 841 -10.31 11.26 33.55
CA ASP A 841 -10.13 9.97 34.23
C ASP A 841 -9.67 10.17 35.70
N ASP A 842 -8.87 11.18 36.01
CA ASP A 842 -8.42 11.48 37.38
C ASP A 842 -9.57 11.99 38.25
N ILE A 843 -10.43 12.85 37.71
CA ILE A 843 -11.63 13.37 38.39
C ILE A 843 -12.58 12.22 38.70
N ILE A 844 -12.87 11.36 37.72
CA ILE A 844 -13.75 10.21 37.89
C ILE A 844 -13.15 9.22 38.90
N MET A 845 -11.85 8.97 38.87
CA MET A 845 -11.16 8.15 39.88
C MET A 845 -11.30 8.74 41.29
N ASP A 846 -11.06 10.04 41.43
CA ASP A 846 -11.03 10.72 42.74
C ASP A 846 -12.42 10.77 43.38
N VAL A 847 -13.48 11.04 42.59
CA VAL A 847 -14.87 10.91 43.03
C VAL A 847 -15.19 9.47 43.48
N LEU A 848 -14.82 8.46 42.69
CA LEU A 848 -15.10 7.05 43.01
C LEU A 848 -14.29 6.52 44.20
N VAL A 849 -13.16 7.13 44.58
CA VAL A 849 -12.44 6.76 45.81
C VAL A 849 -13.34 6.99 47.04
N HIS A 850 -14.15 8.04 47.03
CA HIS A 850 -14.97 8.47 48.18
C HIS A 850 -16.41 7.91 48.19
N LYS A 851 -16.85 7.22 47.14
CA LYS A 851 -18.17 6.55 47.04
C LYS A 851 -18.00 5.03 47.20
N GLU A 852 -18.86 4.34 47.95
CA GLU A 852 -18.71 2.88 48.21
C GLU A 852 -19.28 1.98 47.08
N CYS A 853 -19.07 2.36 45.82
CA CYS A 853 -19.45 1.56 44.65
C CYS A 853 -18.63 0.26 44.58
N ASN A 854 -19.32 -0.84 44.27
CA ASN A 854 -18.76 -2.19 44.09
C ASN A 854 -18.87 -2.65 42.63
N THR A 855 -19.99 -2.38 41.96
CA THR A 855 -20.21 -2.72 40.54
C THR A 855 -19.97 -1.52 39.61
N GLU A 856 -19.79 -1.80 38.31
CA GLU A 856 -19.70 -0.77 37.27
C GLU A 856 -21.03 0.00 37.12
N GLU A 857 -22.17 -0.66 37.31
CA GLU A 857 -23.50 -0.05 37.22
C GLU A 857 -23.75 0.94 38.37
N GLU A 858 -23.40 0.58 39.62
CA GLU A 858 -23.39 1.50 40.75
C GLU A 858 -22.53 2.73 40.46
N ALA A 859 -21.29 2.53 39.98
CA ALA A 859 -20.37 3.62 39.68
C ALA A 859 -20.90 4.56 38.58
N LEU A 860 -21.46 4.02 37.50
CA LEU A 860 -22.03 4.81 36.40
C LEU A 860 -23.31 5.56 36.80
N ASN A 861 -24.14 5.00 37.68
CA ASN A 861 -25.32 5.68 38.19
C ASN A 861 -24.94 6.81 39.16
N GLU A 862 -24.05 6.55 40.12
CA GLU A 862 -23.53 7.55 41.07
C GLU A 862 -22.88 8.75 40.36
N LEU A 863 -22.05 8.51 39.33
CA LEU A 863 -21.43 9.57 38.54
C LEU A 863 -22.45 10.39 37.73
N LYS A 864 -23.58 9.79 37.33
CA LYS A 864 -24.65 10.46 36.60
C LYS A 864 -25.55 11.30 37.51
N GLU A 865 -25.83 10.80 38.72
CA GLU A 865 -26.60 11.53 39.74
C GLU A 865 -25.81 12.73 40.28
N ASP A 866 -24.53 12.56 40.62
CA ASP A 866 -23.63 13.65 41.03
C ASP A 866 -23.34 14.66 39.89
N GLY A 867 -23.66 14.34 38.63
CA GLY A 867 -23.51 15.23 37.47
C GLY A 867 -22.15 15.23 36.75
N TYR A 868 -21.33 14.20 36.97
CA TYR A 868 -20.04 14.01 36.30
C TYR A 868 -20.17 13.34 34.91
N ILE A 869 -21.27 12.63 34.62
CA ILE A 869 -21.54 12.08 33.28
C ILE A 869 -23.02 12.21 32.87
N THR A 870 -23.27 12.61 31.62
CA THR A 870 -24.62 12.81 31.05
C THR A 870 -25.42 11.50 30.88
N ARG A 871 -24.73 10.38 30.68
CA ARG A 871 -25.30 9.04 30.45
C ARG A 871 -24.55 8.04 31.32
N ALA A 872 -25.23 6.99 31.79
CA ALA A 872 -24.62 5.88 32.54
C ALA A 872 -23.81 4.96 31.60
N ASN A 873 -22.76 5.51 30.99
CA ASN A 873 -21.83 4.83 30.09
C ASN A 873 -20.53 5.65 30.05
N TYR A 874 -19.42 5.06 30.48
CA TYR A 874 -18.09 5.68 30.42
C TYR A 874 -17.05 4.61 30.04
N LYS A 875 -16.27 4.88 28.99
CA LYS A 875 -15.34 3.90 28.40
C LYS A 875 -14.16 3.67 29.34
N GLY A 876 -14.02 2.44 29.85
CA GLY A 876 -12.93 2.08 30.77
C GLY A 876 -13.23 2.33 32.25
N ILE A 877 -14.51 2.55 32.61
CA ILE A 877 -14.97 2.71 34.00
C ILE A 877 -14.51 1.56 34.91
N ASN A 878 -14.47 0.34 34.39
CA ASN A 878 -13.97 -0.86 35.07
C ASN A 878 -12.55 -0.69 35.64
N ARG A 879 -11.62 -0.18 34.81
CA ARG A 879 -10.23 0.08 35.20
C ARG A 879 -10.15 1.19 36.25
N ILE A 880 -10.95 2.24 36.10
CA ILE A 880 -10.98 3.38 37.01
C ILE A 880 -11.54 2.95 38.38
N LEU A 881 -12.60 2.13 38.39
CA LEU A 881 -13.24 1.62 39.60
C LEU A 881 -12.30 0.69 40.40
N GLU A 882 -11.56 -0.22 39.76
CA GLU A 882 -10.57 -1.04 40.47
C GLU A 882 -9.40 -0.20 41.01
N ASN A 883 -8.89 0.77 40.25
CA ASN A 883 -7.89 1.72 40.75
C ASN A 883 -8.43 2.53 41.95
N ALA A 884 -9.68 2.97 41.91
CA ALA A 884 -10.34 3.68 43.00
C ALA A 884 -10.51 2.77 44.24
N LYS A 885 -10.89 1.50 44.08
CA LYS A 885 -10.93 0.51 45.18
C LYS A 885 -9.55 0.30 45.81
N ILE A 886 -8.49 0.19 45.01
CA ILE A 886 -7.11 0.04 45.49
C ILE A 886 -6.66 1.30 46.26
N LYS A 887 -6.92 2.51 45.74
CA LYS A 887 -6.63 3.78 46.41
C LYS A 887 -7.45 3.93 47.71
N ARG A 888 -8.72 3.48 47.72
CA ARG A 888 -9.61 3.48 48.91
C ARG A 888 -9.09 2.56 50.02
N ARG A 889 -8.63 1.34 49.70
CA ARG A 889 -8.01 0.42 50.69
C ARG A 889 -6.76 1.02 51.34
N LYS A 890 -5.84 1.54 50.51
CA LYS A 890 -4.63 2.24 50.99
C LYS A 890 -4.94 3.44 51.89
N LEU A 891 -6.06 4.14 51.67
CA LEU A 891 -6.53 5.24 52.52
C LEU A 891 -7.23 4.77 53.80
N LYS A 892 -7.86 3.58 53.80
CA LYS A 892 -8.41 2.93 55.02
C LYS A 892 -7.35 2.21 55.87
N GLY A 893 -6.17 1.94 55.31
CA GLY A 893 -5.10 1.18 55.97
C GLY A 893 -5.22 -0.34 55.79
N GLU A 894 -5.91 -0.77 54.73
CA GLU A 894 -6.15 -2.18 54.34
C GLU A 894 -5.15 -2.68 53.27
#